data_AF-A0A2V9QHA7-F1
#
_entry.id   AF-A0A2V9QHA7-F1
#
_cell.length_a   1.000
_cell.length_b   1.000
_cell.length_c   1.000
_cell.angle_alpha   90.00
_cell.angle_beta   90.00
_cell.angle_gamma   90.00
#
_symmetry.space_group_name_H-M   'P 1'
#
loop_
_entity.id
_entity.type
_entity.pdbx_description
1 polymer ?
#
loop_
_entity_poly.entity_id
_entity_poly.type
_entity_poly.pdbx_seq_one_letter_code
_entity_poly.pdbx_strand_id
1 'polypeptide(L)'
;QTPHHFYSPDPFERNLGQFRKIPNEGELFHRLVQDGNDLWNASFFCGSCAVLRRKSLNHIGGIAVETVTEDAHTALRMQRRGWHTAYINIPQAAGLATESLAAHIGQRVRWARGMVQILRTENPLFTTGLSFSQRLCYFNATTHFLFALPRLIFLIVPLVYLLFGMVNIYGYSLAVFAYALPHIVLSNMTNSRVQGRCRFSFWNEIYEAVLAPYILFPTLLALINPRLGKFNVTSKGGIIRRSYFDRRIAWPFLLLLALNAAGLVMAERRFVSDPYHHDTVLMNTVWTVYNIVILSVAASVAWEKKQRRSLVRVNVRVPLELATSDAQRIAGVTAQLSGRGAMVRLASSVRFSRGTPVMLKFEANPSRCEIPARVVRASKRHLHLFFPQLSIDQEKFLVHQTYSRPEAWLSWHRSRPVDQPFRSLTHILWLALRGIVVVLTGLFSPRPRNEPEGEGVKQKQKKGSATAIAACVALAGFTGFVCTPLHADVGENATDTPDAQLPMSKAVPAPAFHDHYELGAMARRGLITLSGPGSAQNFFLDMPLTKIISGASLDLRYKAPLLRPGESWLEVWLNGTQVGSLPLAQGSQQASVSLPADLLTSNNTLTFQLQGNCAACRNIHSPWVVVSPMSQLDLSGTRLPLPNDLALLPVPFFDSASQHSWNLPVVFSDRPGLDALKAASIVTSWFGIFSDFRGVRFPVTVGDLPNGNAVVLALRDSELASKLTLPSRPGAVLAIRDNPRDTYGKLLVIAGDSPDELVSAARSLVTRNNAKAHADAVYISAVSLPLRREYDAPRWLDASKPATIGTYTTAERLTLKGSGSVNVYFRIPPDLFLQARESVPLLLKYSYAGVAEGSRAALHVRLNDRDIDSIRLKPASSNVDGQEIVRLPTGRFQPYTNTLTIDVDFGRAGAPTGVWQYAAIHRESSIDLSGVPHSVVLPRLELFADSGYPFTVMPDLGRAAVVLSNAPTAAEYESLFDTMGFFGAQTGAPATNVTVTDPAHVEEARDKDLVLLGTPTAQPLYSEWEPSMPLGLTEELRINSTPEISRLQHPAWPFRIRDREKLAALLATGSPMDVVVEDFVSPFRPDRSVVAIAPRGVGGPAAIASLFTPALDKGPIYGGVAVAQNGRFRSFLVGTFAYHSGHVDAFQQTRIFLFEHYFIIPALVVLLAFFIAAWLYTSTERVAARRLALGRN
;
A
#
# COMPACT_ATOMS: atom_id res chain seq x y z
N GLN A 1 36.54 17.96 -34.07
CA GLN A 1 37.00 16.68 -33.50
C GLN A 1 36.64 15.57 -34.47
N THR A 2 37.42 14.49 -34.54
CA THR A 2 37.10 13.26 -35.30
C THR A 2 37.17 12.02 -34.38
N PRO A 3 36.59 10.87 -34.76
CA PRO A 3 36.65 9.63 -33.99
C PRO A 3 38.08 9.17 -33.69
N HIS A 4 38.30 8.72 -32.44
CA HIS A 4 39.43 7.82 -32.16
C HIS A 4 39.02 6.42 -32.64
N HIS A 5 39.70 5.90 -33.65
CA HIS A 5 39.47 4.54 -34.14
C HIS A 5 40.64 3.64 -33.75
N PHE A 6 40.36 2.56 -33.00
CA PHE A 6 41.39 1.65 -32.52
C PHE A 6 41.47 0.40 -33.41
N TYR A 7 42.65 0.17 -34.02
CA TYR A 7 42.84 -0.96 -34.96
C TYR A 7 43.38 -2.24 -34.29
N SER A 8 43.65 -2.16 -32.98
CA SER A 8 44.01 -3.28 -32.11
C SER A 8 42.87 -3.58 -31.13
N PRO A 9 42.61 -4.85 -30.77
CA PRO A 9 41.61 -5.15 -29.74
C PRO A 9 41.97 -4.51 -28.39
N ASP A 10 40.95 -4.01 -27.69
CA ASP A 10 41.06 -3.73 -26.26
C ASP A 10 41.11 -5.05 -25.43
N PRO A 11 41.35 -4.98 -24.11
CA PRO A 11 41.42 -6.18 -23.27
C PRO A 11 40.12 -7.00 -23.23
N PHE A 12 38.93 -6.39 -23.36
CA PHE A 12 37.66 -7.10 -23.40
C PHE A 12 37.53 -7.87 -24.71
N GLU A 13 37.70 -7.20 -25.85
CA GLU A 13 37.70 -7.80 -27.18
C GLU A 13 38.75 -8.94 -27.29
N ARG A 14 39.95 -8.73 -26.75
CA ARG A 14 41.03 -9.73 -26.76
C ARG A 14 40.72 -10.90 -25.84
N ASN A 15 40.51 -10.66 -24.55
CA ASN A 15 40.49 -11.69 -23.53
C ASN A 15 39.18 -12.51 -23.57
N LEU A 16 38.06 -11.91 -23.96
CA LEU A 16 36.83 -12.63 -24.28
C LEU A 16 36.86 -13.29 -25.68
N GLY A 17 37.73 -12.81 -26.58
CA GLY A 17 37.87 -13.34 -27.95
C GLY A 17 36.78 -12.86 -28.92
N GLN A 18 36.34 -11.62 -28.72
CA GLN A 18 35.23 -10.98 -29.44
C GLN A 18 35.69 -9.88 -30.40
N PHE A 19 37.00 -9.68 -30.60
CA PHE A 19 37.55 -8.69 -31.54
C PHE A 19 36.87 -8.73 -32.90
N ARG A 20 36.34 -7.57 -33.34
CA ARG A 20 35.54 -7.36 -34.55
C ARG A 20 34.16 -8.08 -34.61
N LYS A 21 33.78 -8.87 -33.61
CA LYS A 21 32.42 -9.45 -33.49
C LYS A 21 31.46 -8.48 -32.81
N ILE A 22 31.91 -7.89 -31.70
CA ILE A 22 31.20 -6.83 -30.98
C ILE A 22 31.81 -5.45 -31.36
N PRO A 23 31.11 -4.33 -31.10
CA PRO A 23 31.72 -3.00 -31.12
C PRO A 23 32.81 -2.87 -30.05
N ASN A 24 33.85 -2.08 -30.31
CA ASN A 24 34.81 -1.69 -29.29
C ASN A 24 34.15 -0.77 -28.23
N GLU A 25 34.64 -0.80 -26.99
CA GLU A 25 34.08 0.01 -25.90
C GLU A 25 33.89 1.49 -26.27
N GLY A 26 34.88 2.10 -26.93
CA GLY A 26 34.89 3.52 -27.26
C GLY A 26 34.01 3.92 -28.44
N GLU A 27 33.47 2.97 -29.20
CA GLU A 27 32.65 3.27 -30.37
C GLU A 27 31.33 3.96 -30.00
N LEU A 28 30.75 3.66 -28.84
CA LEU A 28 29.56 4.34 -28.35
C LEU A 28 29.79 5.85 -28.18
N PHE A 29 30.87 6.21 -27.49
CA PHE A 29 31.20 7.60 -27.19
C PHE A 29 31.56 8.38 -28.47
N HIS A 30 32.45 7.85 -29.30
CA HIS A 30 32.89 8.57 -30.50
C HIS A 30 31.85 8.56 -31.62
N ARG A 31 31.16 7.44 -31.88
CA ARG A 31 30.32 7.29 -33.09
C ARG A 31 28.85 7.64 -32.90
N LEU A 32 28.40 7.85 -31.66
CA LEU A 32 27.03 8.27 -31.35
C LEU A 32 26.98 9.47 -30.40
N VAL A 33 27.67 9.42 -29.24
CA VAL A 33 27.54 10.50 -28.23
C VAL A 33 28.20 11.81 -28.68
N GLN A 34 29.42 11.79 -29.24
CA GLN A 34 30.05 13.01 -29.74
C GLN A 34 29.33 13.60 -30.97
N ASP A 35 28.73 12.74 -31.80
CA ASP A 35 27.93 13.13 -32.97
C ASP A 35 26.63 13.82 -32.53
N GLY A 36 25.90 13.20 -31.58
CA GLY A 36 24.70 13.77 -30.96
C GLY A 36 24.98 15.03 -30.13
N ASN A 37 26.16 15.15 -29.52
CA ASN A 37 26.60 16.39 -28.86
C ASN A 37 26.86 17.52 -29.88
N ASP A 38 27.23 17.22 -31.13
CA ASP A 38 27.56 18.26 -32.12
C ASP A 38 26.34 19.01 -32.67
N LEU A 39 25.19 18.32 -32.74
CA LEU A 39 23.86 18.90 -32.96
C LEU A 39 23.61 20.08 -32.01
N TRP A 40 24.05 19.94 -30.74
CA TRP A 40 23.91 20.93 -29.68
C TRP A 40 25.13 21.86 -29.52
N ASN A 41 26.05 21.87 -30.50
CA ASN A 41 27.33 22.60 -30.42
C ASN A 41 28.12 22.26 -29.14
N ALA A 42 28.11 21.00 -28.73
CA ALA A 42 28.69 20.51 -27.48
C ALA A 42 29.70 19.35 -27.68
N SER A 43 30.09 19.05 -28.93
CA SER A 43 31.23 18.15 -29.19
C SER A 43 32.50 18.77 -28.60
N PHE A 44 33.36 17.96 -27.99
CA PHE A 44 34.50 18.45 -27.23
C PHE A 44 35.83 17.79 -27.61
N PHE A 45 36.92 18.47 -27.26
CA PHE A 45 38.27 18.02 -27.56
C PHE A 45 38.61 16.78 -26.72
N CYS A 46 39.05 15.72 -27.39
CA CYS A 46 39.39 14.42 -26.79
C CYS A 46 40.92 14.16 -26.85
N GLY A 47 41.74 15.19 -26.65
CA GLY A 47 43.21 15.11 -26.51
C GLY A 47 44.00 14.82 -27.78
N SER A 48 43.37 14.18 -28.77
CA SER A 48 43.93 13.89 -30.09
C SER A 48 42.81 13.81 -31.15
N CYS A 49 43.19 13.65 -32.42
CA CYS A 49 42.25 13.59 -33.56
C CYS A 49 41.40 14.87 -33.70
N ALA A 50 42.02 16.04 -33.50
CA ALA A 50 41.37 17.34 -33.50
C ALA A 50 42.25 18.42 -34.14
N VAL A 51 41.59 19.46 -34.66
CA VAL A 51 42.21 20.71 -35.08
C VAL A 51 41.61 21.82 -34.21
N LEU A 52 42.46 22.70 -33.67
CA LEU A 52 42.09 23.77 -32.75
C LEU A 52 42.57 25.11 -33.31
N ARG A 53 41.69 26.13 -33.34
CA ARG A 53 42.05 27.46 -33.86
C ARG A 53 42.96 28.16 -32.83
N ARG A 54 44.21 28.51 -33.20
CA ARG A 54 45.16 29.10 -32.23
C ARG A 54 44.62 30.37 -31.55
N LYS A 55 43.83 31.20 -32.25
CA LYS A 55 43.13 32.36 -31.68
C LYS A 55 42.15 32.00 -30.56
N SER A 56 41.46 30.86 -30.63
CA SER A 56 40.52 30.44 -29.58
C SER A 56 41.23 29.92 -28.33
N LEU A 57 42.33 29.18 -28.51
CA LEU A 57 43.19 28.75 -27.40
C LEU A 57 43.83 29.94 -26.68
N ASN A 58 44.43 30.88 -27.42
CA ASN A 58 45.01 32.09 -26.83
C ASN A 58 43.95 32.90 -26.04
N HIS A 59 42.71 32.99 -26.52
CA HIS A 59 41.61 33.71 -25.85
C HIS A 59 41.22 33.11 -24.48
N ILE A 60 41.52 31.84 -24.21
CA ILE A 60 41.27 31.17 -22.92
C ILE A 60 42.54 30.95 -22.08
N GLY A 61 43.68 31.53 -22.46
CA GLY A 61 44.96 31.35 -21.76
C GLY A 61 45.75 30.08 -22.13
N GLY A 62 45.32 29.34 -23.16
CA GLY A 62 46.00 28.13 -23.65
C GLY A 62 45.22 26.84 -23.36
N ILE A 63 45.92 25.83 -22.82
CA ILE A 63 45.34 24.55 -22.39
C ILE A 63 44.99 24.63 -20.91
N ALA A 64 43.82 24.14 -20.52
CA ALA A 64 43.33 24.16 -19.13
C ALA A 64 43.96 23.01 -18.32
N VAL A 65 45.01 23.32 -17.55
CA VAL A 65 45.84 22.33 -16.83
C VAL A 65 45.36 21.99 -15.41
N GLU A 66 44.24 22.55 -14.96
CA GLU A 66 43.75 22.39 -13.57
C GLU A 66 43.05 21.04 -13.31
N THR A 67 42.81 20.23 -14.35
CA THR A 67 42.22 18.89 -14.24
C THR A 67 43.02 17.87 -15.05
N VAL A 68 42.88 16.57 -14.72
CA VAL A 68 43.61 15.47 -15.41
C VAL A 68 42.96 15.02 -16.73
N THR A 69 42.07 15.86 -17.27
CA THR A 69 41.43 15.79 -18.59
C THR A 69 41.45 17.20 -19.16
N GLU A 70 42.67 17.69 -19.40
CA GLU A 70 42.97 19.04 -19.88
C GLU A 70 42.29 19.34 -21.22
N ASP A 71 42.02 18.29 -22.00
CA ASP A 71 41.37 18.31 -23.30
C ASP A 71 39.90 18.76 -23.23
N ALA A 72 39.08 18.02 -22.48
CA ALA A 72 37.66 18.33 -22.30
C ALA A 72 37.47 19.66 -21.56
N HIS A 73 38.37 19.97 -20.62
CA HIS A 73 38.36 21.23 -19.87
C HIS A 73 38.69 22.44 -20.75
N THR A 74 39.67 22.31 -21.66
CA THR A 74 39.99 23.33 -22.68
C THR A 74 38.80 23.60 -23.60
N ALA A 75 38.12 22.55 -24.06
CA ALA A 75 36.92 22.70 -24.90
C ALA A 75 35.76 23.39 -24.17
N LEU A 76 35.51 23.02 -22.91
CA LEU A 76 34.50 23.68 -22.07
C LEU A 76 34.76 25.19 -21.96
N ARG A 77 36.01 25.58 -21.65
CA ARG A 77 36.40 27.01 -21.57
C ARG A 77 36.30 27.75 -22.90
N MET A 78 36.65 27.11 -24.01
CA MET A 78 36.42 27.67 -25.34
C MET A 78 34.93 27.95 -25.58
N GLN A 79 34.05 26.99 -25.28
CA GLN A 79 32.60 27.18 -25.47
C GLN A 79 32.01 28.24 -24.53
N ARG A 80 32.48 28.33 -23.27
CA ARG A 80 32.12 29.42 -22.35
C ARG A 80 32.50 30.83 -22.86
N ARG A 81 33.41 30.93 -23.83
CA ARG A 81 33.78 32.17 -24.55
C ARG A 81 33.12 32.27 -25.93
N GLY A 82 32.05 31.51 -26.19
CA GLY A 82 31.27 31.58 -27.43
C GLY A 82 31.88 30.86 -28.64
N TRP A 83 32.99 30.13 -28.49
CA TRP A 83 33.57 29.40 -29.62
C TRP A 83 32.76 28.16 -29.97
N HIS A 84 32.42 28.01 -31.25
CA HIS A 84 31.79 26.80 -31.78
C HIS A 84 32.78 25.63 -31.91
N THR A 85 32.26 24.42 -31.79
CA THR A 85 32.98 23.16 -32.11
C THR A 85 32.27 22.44 -33.27
N ALA A 86 32.90 21.41 -33.83
CA ALA A 86 32.34 20.61 -34.92
C ALA A 86 32.85 19.16 -34.81
N TYR A 87 32.00 18.19 -35.12
CA TYR A 87 32.33 16.77 -35.16
C TYR A 87 32.20 16.22 -36.58
N ILE A 88 33.17 15.41 -37.01
CA ILE A 88 33.13 14.72 -38.30
C ILE A 88 33.28 13.23 -38.00
N ASN A 89 32.18 12.48 -38.06
CA ASN A 89 32.09 11.04 -37.74
C ASN A 89 32.74 10.12 -38.79
N ILE A 90 33.95 10.48 -39.23
CA ILE A 90 34.79 9.77 -40.20
C ILE A 90 36.14 9.49 -39.52
N PRO A 91 36.57 8.23 -39.35
CA PRO A 91 37.89 7.90 -38.84
C PRO A 91 39.01 8.50 -39.71
N GLN A 92 39.74 9.48 -39.17
CA GLN A 92 40.91 10.12 -39.82
C GLN A 92 42.25 9.69 -39.21
N ALA A 93 42.24 8.91 -38.12
CA ALA A 93 43.44 8.41 -37.46
C ALA A 93 43.18 7.02 -36.86
N ALA A 94 44.21 6.16 -36.87
CA ALA A 94 44.15 4.79 -36.38
C ALA A 94 45.09 4.62 -35.16
N GLY A 95 44.52 4.53 -33.96
CA GLY A 95 45.24 4.41 -32.70
C GLY A 95 45.40 2.97 -32.20
N LEU A 96 46.29 2.79 -31.22
CA LEU A 96 46.40 1.54 -30.45
C LEU A 96 45.58 1.62 -29.16
N ALA A 97 44.81 0.57 -28.89
CA ALA A 97 44.13 0.34 -27.63
C ALA A 97 45.13 -0.13 -26.55
N THR A 98 44.71 -0.08 -25.29
CA THR A 98 45.53 -0.44 -24.14
C THR A 98 45.95 -1.91 -24.13
N GLU A 99 47.25 -2.16 -24.02
CA GLU A 99 47.82 -3.50 -24.14
C GLU A 99 47.50 -4.45 -22.97
N SER A 100 47.01 -3.96 -21.84
CA SER A 100 46.57 -4.77 -20.69
C SER A 100 45.33 -4.19 -20.01
N LEU A 101 44.59 -5.03 -19.28
CA LEU A 101 43.44 -4.62 -18.47
C LEU A 101 43.85 -3.63 -17.38
N ALA A 102 45.02 -3.83 -16.76
CA ALA A 102 45.60 -2.88 -15.80
C ALA A 102 45.84 -1.49 -16.42
N ALA A 103 46.36 -1.42 -17.64
CA ALA A 103 46.54 -0.17 -18.37
C ALA A 103 45.20 0.47 -18.77
N HIS A 104 44.21 -0.34 -19.14
CA HIS A 104 42.84 0.12 -19.45
C HIS A 104 42.18 0.78 -18.24
N ILE A 105 42.15 0.08 -17.10
CA ILE A 105 41.62 0.61 -15.84
C ILE A 105 42.36 1.89 -15.43
N GLY A 106 43.70 1.90 -15.50
CA GLY A 106 44.51 3.09 -15.21
C GLY A 106 44.22 4.30 -16.11
N GLN A 107 43.80 4.07 -17.37
CA GLN A 107 43.33 5.14 -18.25
C GLN A 107 41.93 5.64 -17.85
N ARG A 108 40.98 4.74 -17.54
CA ARG A 108 39.61 5.12 -17.16
C ARG A 108 39.54 5.79 -15.79
N VAL A 109 40.36 5.38 -14.83
CA VAL A 109 40.50 6.07 -13.53
C VAL A 109 40.92 7.54 -13.71
N ARG A 110 41.82 7.84 -14.66
CA ARG A 110 42.21 9.22 -14.97
C ARG A 110 41.04 10.01 -15.56
N TRP A 111 40.37 9.46 -16.58
CA TRP A 111 39.24 10.12 -17.22
C TRP A 111 38.07 10.35 -16.26
N ALA A 112 37.73 9.36 -15.44
CA ALA A 112 36.72 9.46 -14.39
C ALA A 112 37.04 10.57 -13.38
N ARG A 113 38.29 10.61 -12.88
CA ARG A 113 38.75 11.68 -11.99
C ARG A 113 38.66 13.05 -12.66
N GLY A 114 39.20 13.20 -13.87
CA GLY A 114 39.26 14.50 -14.55
C GLY A 114 37.87 15.07 -14.85
N MET A 115 36.96 14.23 -15.35
CA MET A 115 35.56 14.61 -15.60
C MET A 115 34.85 15.08 -14.31
N VAL A 116 35.05 14.39 -13.18
CA VAL A 116 34.47 14.81 -11.90
C VAL A 116 35.21 16.02 -11.29
N GLN A 117 36.50 16.22 -11.58
CA GLN A 117 37.17 17.49 -11.27
C GLN A 117 36.51 18.64 -12.04
N ILE A 118 36.24 18.51 -13.34
CA ILE A 118 35.54 19.54 -14.15
C ILE A 118 34.13 19.81 -13.58
N LEU A 119 33.37 18.77 -13.22
CA LEU A 119 32.07 18.91 -12.55
C LEU A 119 32.18 19.77 -11.28
N ARG A 120 33.25 19.57 -10.49
CA ARG A 120 33.43 20.24 -9.20
C ARG A 120 34.04 21.64 -9.31
N THR A 121 34.86 21.93 -10.33
CA THR A 121 35.58 23.21 -10.49
C THR A 121 34.89 24.21 -11.42
N GLU A 122 34.30 23.76 -12.53
CA GLU A 122 33.64 24.62 -13.52
C GLU A 122 32.10 24.58 -13.41
N ASN A 123 31.56 23.52 -12.80
CA ASN A 123 30.13 23.21 -12.63
C ASN A 123 29.27 23.50 -13.89
N PRO A 124 29.36 22.65 -14.93
CA PRO A 124 28.80 22.92 -16.25
C PRO A 124 27.28 23.20 -16.29
N LEU A 125 26.51 22.79 -15.28
CA LEU A 125 25.07 23.02 -15.21
C LEU A 125 24.72 24.49 -14.90
N PHE A 126 25.51 25.15 -14.05
CA PHE A 126 25.27 26.52 -13.59
C PHE A 126 26.25 27.54 -14.18
N THR A 127 27.31 27.07 -14.85
CA THR A 127 28.37 27.92 -15.41
C THR A 127 27.86 28.94 -16.45
N THR A 128 28.42 30.14 -16.43
CA THR A 128 28.10 31.22 -17.37
C THR A 128 28.77 31.01 -18.73
N GLY A 129 28.14 31.51 -19.80
CA GLY A 129 28.65 31.43 -21.18
C GLY A 129 28.24 30.20 -21.98
N LEU A 130 27.46 29.26 -21.40
CA LEU A 130 26.89 28.11 -22.12
C LEU A 130 25.37 28.23 -22.29
N SER A 131 24.88 27.82 -23.46
CA SER A 131 23.46 27.57 -23.71
C SER A 131 22.95 26.34 -22.94
N PHE A 132 21.64 26.24 -22.72
CA PHE A 132 21.02 25.16 -21.94
C PHE A 132 21.41 23.75 -22.44
N SER A 133 21.37 23.51 -23.75
CA SER A 133 21.75 22.21 -24.33
C SER A 133 23.23 21.87 -24.13
N GLN A 134 24.13 22.87 -24.23
CA GLN A 134 25.57 22.65 -23.95
C GLN A 134 25.81 22.31 -22.48
N ARG A 135 25.14 23.00 -21.55
CA ARG A 135 25.19 22.71 -20.10
C ARG A 135 24.80 21.25 -19.85
N LEU A 136 23.69 20.80 -20.43
CA LEU A 136 23.21 19.41 -20.28
C LEU A 136 24.18 18.39 -20.88
N CYS A 137 24.76 18.66 -22.06
CA CYS A 137 25.74 17.77 -22.70
C CYS A 137 27.03 17.63 -21.86
N TYR A 138 27.59 18.73 -21.34
CA TYR A 138 28.76 18.67 -20.46
C TYR A 138 28.43 18.10 -19.08
N PHE A 139 27.25 18.39 -18.52
CA PHE A 139 26.81 17.80 -17.25
C PHE A 139 26.68 16.27 -17.37
N ASN A 140 26.06 15.76 -18.43
CA ASN A 140 26.03 14.33 -18.74
C ASN A 140 27.45 13.73 -18.87
N ALA A 141 28.33 14.36 -19.67
CA ALA A 141 29.70 13.89 -19.85
C ALA A 141 30.53 13.86 -18.55
N THR A 142 30.32 14.85 -17.66
CA THR A 142 31.08 14.97 -16.40
C THR A 142 30.51 14.14 -15.25
N THR A 143 29.19 13.87 -15.25
CA THR A 143 28.54 13.00 -14.25
C THR A 143 28.57 11.51 -14.63
N HIS A 144 28.73 11.14 -15.90
CA HIS A 144 28.67 9.75 -16.39
C HIS A 144 29.46 8.76 -15.52
N PHE A 145 30.71 9.08 -15.16
CA PHE A 145 31.58 8.21 -14.38
C PHE A 145 31.14 7.97 -12.92
N LEU A 146 30.11 8.66 -12.44
CA LEU A 146 29.46 8.38 -11.15
C LEU A 146 28.64 7.08 -11.18
N PHE A 147 28.47 6.40 -12.33
CA PHE A 147 27.83 5.08 -12.45
C PHE A 147 28.39 4.05 -11.46
N ALA A 148 29.63 4.21 -11.01
CA ALA A 148 30.31 3.27 -10.12
C ALA A 148 29.56 3.01 -8.81
N LEU A 149 28.93 4.04 -8.24
CA LEU A 149 28.17 3.92 -7.00
C LEU A 149 26.90 3.05 -7.18
N PRO A 150 25.93 3.39 -8.05
CA PRO A 150 24.76 2.55 -8.27
C PRO A 150 25.14 1.16 -8.82
N ARG A 151 26.17 1.05 -9.66
CA ARG A 151 26.64 -0.26 -10.16
C ARG A 151 27.08 -1.20 -9.03
N LEU A 152 27.79 -0.69 -8.02
CA LEU A 152 28.18 -1.48 -6.85
C LEU A 152 27.01 -1.75 -5.90
N ILE A 153 26.10 -0.79 -5.74
CA ILE A 153 24.86 -0.98 -4.96
C ILE A 153 24.01 -2.12 -5.55
N PHE A 154 23.74 -2.13 -6.86
CA PHE A 154 22.96 -3.21 -7.49
C PHE A 154 23.63 -4.60 -7.40
N LEU A 155 24.97 -4.67 -7.31
CA LEU A 155 25.71 -5.92 -7.11
C LEU A 155 25.66 -6.45 -5.66
N ILE A 156 25.10 -5.68 -4.71
CA ILE A 156 25.05 -5.98 -3.27
C ILE A 156 23.62 -5.99 -2.71
N VAL A 157 22.71 -5.15 -3.23
CA VAL A 157 21.32 -4.98 -2.74
C VAL A 157 20.56 -6.29 -2.54
N PRO A 158 20.59 -7.29 -3.44
CA PRO A 158 19.89 -8.56 -3.22
C PRO A 158 20.43 -9.36 -2.02
N LEU A 159 21.71 -9.17 -1.71
CA LEU A 159 22.40 -9.88 -0.63
C LEU A 159 22.02 -9.37 0.75
N VAL A 160 21.46 -8.16 0.86
CA VAL A 160 20.98 -7.58 2.13
C VAL A 160 19.87 -8.46 2.72
N TYR A 161 18.92 -8.87 1.88
CA TYR A 161 17.87 -9.81 2.29
C TYR A 161 18.38 -11.26 2.35
N LEU A 162 19.11 -11.74 1.33
CA LEU A 162 19.52 -13.15 1.28
C LEU A 162 20.53 -13.57 2.37
N LEU A 163 21.45 -12.67 2.79
CA LEU A 163 22.45 -12.98 3.83
C LEU A 163 21.98 -12.62 5.25
N PHE A 164 21.26 -11.51 5.42
CA PHE A 164 20.93 -10.96 6.74
C PHE A 164 19.43 -10.98 7.07
N GLY A 165 18.56 -11.32 6.11
CA GLY A 165 17.10 -11.30 6.29
C GLY A 165 16.49 -9.91 6.38
N MET A 166 17.24 -8.84 6.09
CA MET A 166 16.77 -7.47 6.19
C MET A 166 16.02 -7.05 4.93
N VAL A 167 14.75 -6.66 5.08
CA VAL A 167 13.92 -6.12 3.99
C VAL A 167 14.37 -4.69 3.67
N ASN A 168 14.63 -4.41 2.40
CA ASN A 168 15.11 -3.11 1.90
C ASN A 168 14.17 -2.46 0.87
N ILE A 169 13.14 -3.18 0.42
CA ILE A 169 12.03 -2.68 -0.40
C ILE A 169 10.75 -3.25 0.21
N TYR A 170 9.83 -2.40 0.65
CA TYR A 170 8.55 -2.80 1.24
C TYR A 170 7.45 -2.83 0.18
N GLY A 171 6.66 -3.90 0.15
CA GLY A 171 5.52 -4.09 -0.76
C GLY A 171 5.49 -5.48 -1.38
N TYR A 172 4.37 -5.84 -2.01
CA TYR A 172 4.20 -7.14 -2.69
C TYR A 172 5.15 -7.27 -3.89
N SER A 173 5.93 -8.35 -3.99
CA SER A 173 6.91 -8.49 -5.09
C SER A 173 6.26 -8.49 -6.48
N LEU A 174 5.01 -8.98 -6.59
CA LEU A 174 4.24 -8.92 -7.84
C LEU A 174 4.00 -7.48 -8.32
N ALA A 175 3.73 -6.54 -7.40
CA ALA A 175 3.59 -5.13 -7.74
C ALA A 175 4.94 -4.52 -8.16
N VAL A 176 6.03 -4.86 -7.46
CA VAL A 176 7.39 -4.45 -7.85
C VAL A 176 7.73 -4.94 -9.26
N PHE A 177 7.42 -6.20 -9.60
CA PHE A 177 7.59 -6.73 -10.96
C PHE A 177 6.70 -6.04 -12.00
N ALA A 178 5.44 -5.73 -11.67
CA ALA A 178 4.51 -5.06 -12.58
C ALA A 178 5.00 -3.67 -13.04
N TYR A 179 5.71 -2.93 -12.18
CA TYR A 179 6.35 -1.67 -12.57
C TYR A 179 7.77 -1.86 -13.16
N ALA A 180 8.58 -2.72 -12.56
CA ALA A 180 9.99 -2.86 -12.94
C ALA A 180 10.19 -3.56 -14.29
N LEU A 181 9.43 -4.62 -14.59
CA LEU A 181 9.63 -5.42 -15.80
C LEU A 181 9.33 -4.63 -17.09
N PRO A 182 8.19 -3.89 -17.22
CA PRO A 182 7.96 -3.05 -18.39
C PRO A 182 9.04 -1.98 -18.57
N HIS A 183 9.48 -1.33 -17.49
CA HIS A 183 10.56 -0.34 -17.53
C HIS A 183 11.89 -0.95 -18.03
N ILE A 184 12.29 -2.12 -17.51
CA ILE A 184 13.51 -2.82 -17.94
C ILE A 184 13.43 -3.21 -19.41
N VAL A 185 12.28 -3.72 -19.87
CA VAL A 185 12.07 -4.13 -21.27
C VAL A 185 12.10 -2.91 -22.20
N LEU A 186 11.34 -1.86 -21.91
CA LEU A 186 11.29 -0.63 -22.71
C LEU A 186 12.65 0.07 -22.77
N SER A 187 13.38 0.15 -21.66
CA SER A 187 14.74 0.71 -21.60
C SER A 187 15.72 -0.08 -22.46
N ASN A 188 15.74 -1.42 -22.35
CA ASN A 188 16.61 -2.26 -23.17
C ASN A 188 16.26 -2.22 -24.66
N MET A 189 14.97 -2.23 -25.02
CA MET A 189 14.52 -2.11 -26.40
C MET A 189 14.88 -0.74 -27.00
N THR A 190 14.70 0.34 -26.25
CA THR A 190 15.08 1.70 -26.66
C THR A 190 16.59 1.80 -26.87
N ASN A 191 17.38 1.30 -25.92
CA ASN A 191 18.84 1.22 -26.05
C ASN A 191 19.26 0.41 -27.28
N SER A 192 18.70 -0.78 -27.49
CA SER A 192 19.02 -1.61 -28.67
C SER A 192 18.68 -0.90 -29.99
N ARG A 193 17.55 -0.18 -30.05
CA ARG A 193 17.16 0.63 -31.22
C ARG A 193 18.10 1.81 -31.47
N VAL A 194 18.51 2.54 -30.43
CA VAL A 194 19.29 3.80 -30.55
C VAL A 194 20.79 3.54 -30.68
N GLN A 195 21.36 2.67 -29.83
CA GLN A 195 22.82 2.43 -29.76
C GLN A 195 23.26 1.07 -30.32
N GLY A 196 22.36 0.19 -30.79
CA GLY A 196 22.66 -1.20 -31.19
C GLY A 196 23.68 -1.42 -32.33
N ARG A 197 24.17 -0.36 -32.98
CA ARG A 197 25.30 -0.40 -33.93
C ARG A 197 26.67 -0.11 -33.29
N CYS A 198 26.68 0.49 -32.10
CA CYS A 198 27.87 0.98 -31.40
C CYS A 198 28.02 0.41 -29.97
N ARG A 199 26.96 -0.15 -29.39
CA ARG A 199 26.99 -0.95 -28.15
C ARG A 199 25.86 -1.99 -28.19
N PHE A 200 26.17 -3.25 -27.88
CA PHE A 200 25.18 -4.33 -27.79
C PHE A 200 24.55 -4.39 -26.38
N SER A 201 23.34 -4.93 -26.27
CA SER A 201 22.59 -5.01 -25.00
C SER A 201 23.35 -5.81 -23.94
N PHE A 202 23.20 -5.45 -22.66
CA PHE A 202 23.85 -6.06 -21.48
C PHE A 202 25.39 -5.98 -21.43
N TRP A 203 26.07 -5.49 -22.47
CA TRP A 203 27.52 -5.32 -22.46
C TRP A 203 27.98 -4.14 -21.59
N ASN A 204 27.15 -3.11 -21.44
CA ASN A 204 27.51 -1.93 -20.67
C ASN A 204 27.75 -2.29 -19.19
N GLU A 205 26.92 -3.17 -18.64
CA GLU A 205 26.99 -3.69 -17.29
C GLU A 205 28.29 -4.46 -17.02
N ILE A 206 28.84 -5.15 -18.02
CA ILE A 206 30.14 -5.84 -17.94
C ILE A 206 31.29 -4.82 -17.90
N TYR A 207 31.26 -3.81 -18.78
CA TYR A 207 32.27 -2.73 -18.77
C TYR A 207 32.23 -1.95 -17.44
N GLU A 208 31.04 -1.58 -16.97
CA GLU A 208 30.86 -0.87 -15.71
C GLU A 208 31.25 -1.72 -14.50
N ALA A 209 30.89 -3.01 -14.43
CA ALA A 209 31.26 -3.88 -13.31
C ALA A 209 32.79 -4.08 -13.18
N VAL A 210 33.52 -4.10 -14.29
CA VAL A 210 35.00 -4.15 -14.29
C VAL A 210 35.61 -2.83 -13.81
N LEU A 211 34.99 -1.69 -14.12
CA LEU A 211 35.54 -0.36 -13.81
C LEU A 211 35.12 0.19 -12.43
N ALA A 212 33.89 -0.09 -11.98
CA ALA A 212 33.28 0.53 -10.81
C ALA A 212 34.13 0.41 -9.51
N PRO A 213 34.71 -0.76 -9.14
CA PRO A 213 35.54 -0.87 -7.94
C PRO A 213 36.78 0.02 -7.96
N TYR A 214 37.27 0.38 -9.15
CA TYR A 214 38.50 1.14 -9.34
C TYR A 214 38.26 2.65 -9.48
N ILE A 215 37.13 3.08 -10.04
CA ILE A 215 36.85 4.50 -10.24
C ILE A 215 36.07 5.15 -9.09
N LEU A 216 35.32 4.38 -8.26
CA LEU A 216 34.48 4.91 -7.17
C LEU A 216 35.23 5.87 -6.24
N PHE A 217 36.32 5.41 -5.60
CA PHE A 217 37.07 6.23 -4.66
C PHE A 217 37.75 7.44 -5.34
N PRO A 218 38.41 7.30 -6.52
CA PRO A 218 38.90 8.45 -7.29
C PRO A 218 37.83 9.49 -7.66
N THR A 219 36.61 9.09 -8.04
CA THR A 219 35.53 10.04 -8.37
C THR A 219 34.96 10.70 -7.11
N LEU A 220 34.70 9.93 -6.06
CA LEU A 220 34.14 10.45 -4.80
C LEU A 220 35.11 11.43 -4.13
N LEU A 221 36.41 11.11 -4.12
CA LEU A 221 37.46 11.99 -3.62
C LEU A 221 37.55 13.29 -4.45
N ALA A 222 37.45 13.20 -5.78
CA ALA A 222 37.49 14.38 -6.66
C ALA A 222 36.26 15.30 -6.49
N LEU A 223 35.09 14.72 -6.18
CA LEU A 223 33.86 15.46 -5.90
C LEU A 223 33.95 16.21 -4.56
N ILE A 224 34.52 15.59 -3.53
CA ILE A 224 34.74 16.20 -2.22
C ILE A 224 35.84 17.27 -2.30
N ASN A 225 37.03 16.91 -2.81
CA ASN A 225 38.17 17.81 -2.97
C ASN A 225 38.97 17.48 -4.26
N PRO A 226 38.81 18.26 -5.34
CA PRO A 226 39.42 17.93 -6.64
C PRO A 226 40.96 17.98 -6.63
N ARG A 227 41.59 18.60 -5.62
CA ARG A 227 43.06 18.71 -5.51
C ARG A 227 43.72 17.44 -4.95
N LEU A 228 42.98 16.53 -4.30
CA LEU A 228 43.54 15.35 -3.63
C LEU A 228 43.80 14.17 -4.58
N GLY A 229 44.83 13.38 -4.23
CA GLY A 229 45.24 12.17 -4.96
C GLY A 229 46.38 12.39 -5.96
N LYS A 230 47.38 11.48 -5.97
CA LYS A 230 48.52 11.50 -6.90
C LYS A 230 48.25 10.64 -8.14
N PHE A 231 48.85 10.98 -9.28
CA PHE A 231 48.81 10.19 -10.51
C PHE A 231 50.21 9.64 -10.82
N ASN A 232 50.32 8.31 -10.98
CA ASN A 232 51.51 7.70 -11.57
C ASN A 232 51.28 7.49 -13.06
N VAL A 233 52.26 7.90 -13.88
CA VAL A 233 52.28 7.61 -15.31
C VAL A 233 52.29 6.10 -15.51
N THR A 234 51.26 5.58 -16.16
CA THR A 234 51.13 4.15 -16.47
C THR A 234 52.14 3.81 -17.57
N SER A 235 52.97 2.80 -17.37
CA SER A 235 53.93 2.36 -18.38
C SER A 235 53.20 1.90 -19.65
N LYS A 236 53.47 2.60 -20.77
CA LYS A 236 53.00 2.21 -22.10
C LYS A 236 54.03 1.27 -22.73
N GLY A 237 53.59 0.11 -23.20
CA GLY A 237 54.44 -0.93 -23.78
C GLY A 237 54.59 -2.15 -22.86
N GLY A 238 54.15 -3.32 -23.32
CA GLY A 238 54.33 -4.60 -22.62
C GLY A 238 53.94 -5.81 -23.48
N ILE A 239 54.93 -6.55 -23.98
CA ILE A 239 54.70 -7.77 -24.75
C ILE A 239 54.26 -8.90 -23.80
N ILE A 240 52.99 -9.31 -23.85
CA ILE A 240 52.45 -10.41 -23.04
C ILE A 240 52.99 -11.77 -23.56
N ARG A 241 54.21 -12.12 -23.15
CA ARG A 241 54.99 -13.28 -23.65
C ARG A 241 54.29 -14.63 -23.42
N ARG A 242 53.53 -14.77 -22.34
CA ARG A 242 52.71 -15.93 -21.94
C ARG A 242 51.34 -15.43 -21.44
N SER A 243 50.27 -16.21 -21.59
CA SER A 243 48.97 -15.87 -20.99
C SER A 243 49.02 -16.06 -19.48
N TYR A 244 48.28 -15.25 -18.72
CA TYR A 244 48.20 -15.36 -17.25
C TYR A 244 46.87 -14.79 -16.73
N PHE A 245 46.50 -15.14 -15.49
CA PHE A 245 45.34 -14.56 -14.80
C PHE A 245 45.81 -13.48 -13.81
N ASP A 246 45.41 -12.22 -14.01
CA ASP A 246 45.80 -11.12 -13.12
C ASP A 246 44.94 -11.11 -11.85
N ARG A 247 45.32 -11.93 -10.86
CA ARG A 247 44.62 -12.00 -9.56
C ARG A 247 44.58 -10.67 -8.81
N ARG A 248 45.48 -9.71 -9.10
CA ARG A 248 45.50 -8.40 -8.42
C ARG A 248 44.45 -7.45 -9.00
N ILE A 249 44.26 -7.50 -10.31
CA ILE A 249 43.15 -6.82 -11.00
C ILE A 249 41.83 -7.60 -10.82
N ALA A 250 41.88 -8.91 -10.56
CA ALA A 250 40.67 -9.71 -10.38
C ALA A 250 40.01 -9.58 -8.99
N TRP A 251 40.76 -9.20 -7.95
CA TRP A 251 40.30 -9.30 -6.57
C TRP A 251 38.93 -8.68 -6.26
N PRO A 252 38.59 -7.44 -6.67
CA PRO A 252 37.34 -6.82 -6.24
C PRO A 252 36.08 -7.51 -6.78
N PHE A 253 36.07 -7.92 -8.06
CA PHE A 253 34.94 -8.65 -8.62
C PHE A 253 34.95 -10.15 -8.28
N LEU A 254 36.10 -10.74 -7.91
CA LEU A 254 36.13 -12.06 -7.28
C LEU A 254 35.46 -12.03 -5.88
N LEU A 255 35.69 -10.98 -5.10
CA LEU A 255 35.01 -10.79 -3.80
C LEU A 255 33.50 -10.61 -3.98
N LEU A 256 33.07 -9.75 -4.92
CA LEU A 256 31.64 -9.58 -5.22
C LEU A 256 30.99 -10.86 -5.75
N LEU A 257 31.71 -11.66 -6.56
CA LEU A 257 31.25 -12.95 -7.06
C LEU A 257 31.10 -13.97 -5.92
N ALA A 258 32.04 -14.02 -4.98
CA ALA A 258 31.96 -14.88 -3.79
C ALA A 258 30.80 -14.48 -2.87
N LEU A 259 30.57 -13.17 -2.67
CA LEU A 259 29.43 -12.67 -1.89
C LEU A 259 28.08 -13.00 -2.56
N ASN A 260 27.97 -12.86 -3.88
CA ASN A 260 26.75 -13.26 -4.61
C ASN A 260 26.55 -14.78 -4.59
N ALA A 261 27.61 -15.59 -4.72
CA ALA A 261 27.53 -17.04 -4.58
C ALA A 261 27.09 -17.47 -3.17
N ALA A 262 27.60 -16.83 -2.11
CA ALA A 262 27.15 -17.06 -0.75
C ALA A 262 25.68 -16.67 -0.56
N GLY A 263 25.22 -15.57 -1.17
CA GLY A 263 23.81 -15.18 -1.19
C GLY A 263 22.92 -16.22 -1.89
N LEU A 264 23.38 -16.81 -3.00
CA LEU A 264 22.66 -17.85 -3.71
C LEU A 264 22.56 -19.16 -2.90
N VAL A 265 23.61 -19.56 -2.18
CA VAL A 265 23.56 -20.70 -1.25
C VAL A 265 22.64 -20.42 -0.07
N MET A 266 22.67 -19.20 0.48
CA MET A 266 21.76 -18.81 1.55
C MET A 266 20.29 -18.67 1.09
N ALA A 267 20.02 -18.48 -0.20
CA ALA A 267 18.67 -18.38 -0.73
C ALA A 267 17.85 -19.66 -0.53
N GLU A 268 18.45 -20.84 -0.71
CA GLU A 268 17.82 -22.14 -0.44
C GLU A 268 17.40 -22.23 1.04
N ARG A 269 18.33 -21.96 1.95
CA ARG A 269 18.05 -21.92 3.39
C ARG A 269 16.98 -20.87 3.73
N ARG A 270 17.01 -19.70 3.09
CA ARG A 270 16.05 -18.62 3.34
C ARG A 270 14.65 -19.01 2.88
N PHE A 271 14.52 -19.66 1.73
CA PHE A 271 13.27 -20.20 1.20
C PHE A 271 12.59 -21.15 2.19
N VAL A 272 13.36 -22.04 2.84
CA VAL A 272 12.83 -22.95 3.88
C VAL A 272 12.54 -22.22 5.21
N SER A 273 13.35 -21.22 5.59
CA SER A 273 13.22 -20.55 6.90
C SER A 273 12.20 -19.42 6.97
N ASP A 274 11.75 -18.90 5.83
CA ASP A 274 10.96 -17.66 5.72
C ASP A 274 9.73 -17.85 4.80
N PRO A 275 8.81 -18.78 5.14
CA PRO A 275 7.78 -19.27 4.23
C PRO A 275 6.72 -18.22 3.84
N TYR A 276 6.67 -17.10 4.56
CA TYR A 276 5.78 -15.97 4.26
C TYR A 276 6.32 -15.05 3.16
N HIS A 277 7.61 -15.17 2.79
CA HIS A 277 8.30 -14.26 1.87
C HIS A 277 9.00 -14.99 0.69
N HIS A 278 8.48 -16.16 0.28
CA HIS A 278 9.00 -16.93 -0.87
C HIS A 278 9.15 -16.09 -2.15
N ASP A 279 8.25 -15.13 -2.39
CA ASP A 279 8.28 -14.20 -3.52
C ASP A 279 9.51 -13.27 -3.49
N THR A 280 9.86 -12.80 -2.30
CA THR A 280 10.98 -11.92 -1.99
C THR A 280 12.31 -12.69 -2.07
N VAL A 281 12.34 -13.94 -1.61
CA VAL A 281 13.48 -14.85 -1.83
C VAL A 281 13.70 -15.08 -3.33
N LEU A 282 12.64 -15.40 -4.08
CA LEU A 282 12.71 -15.65 -5.52
C LEU A 282 13.19 -14.41 -6.30
N MET A 283 12.61 -13.23 -6.02
CA MET A 283 12.99 -11.98 -6.67
C MET A 283 14.48 -11.65 -6.46
N ASN A 284 14.97 -11.74 -5.22
CA ASN A 284 16.39 -11.49 -4.94
C ASN A 284 17.29 -12.57 -5.55
N THR A 285 16.86 -13.83 -5.58
CA THR A 285 17.59 -14.93 -6.24
C THR A 285 17.80 -14.67 -7.73
N VAL A 286 16.77 -14.21 -8.46
CA VAL A 286 16.89 -13.86 -9.89
C VAL A 286 17.93 -12.76 -10.11
N TRP A 287 17.93 -11.70 -9.28
CA TRP A 287 18.93 -10.63 -9.36
C TRP A 287 20.34 -11.11 -8.99
N THR A 288 20.48 -11.96 -7.98
CA THR A 288 21.77 -12.58 -7.62
C THR A 288 22.33 -13.45 -8.74
N VAL A 289 21.49 -14.24 -9.43
CA VAL A 289 21.90 -15.02 -10.61
C VAL A 289 22.36 -14.10 -11.76
N TYR A 290 21.63 -13.01 -12.03
CA TYR A 290 22.06 -12.01 -13.01
C TYR A 290 23.41 -11.36 -12.66
N ASN A 291 23.60 -11.00 -11.38
CA ASN A 291 24.87 -10.47 -10.87
C ASN A 291 26.02 -11.47 -11.04
N ILE A 292 25.81 -12.75 -10.75
CA ILE A 292 26.80 -13.83 -10.95
C ILE A 292 27.19 -13.96 -12.43
N VAL A 293 26.23 -13.85 -13.37
CA VAL A 293 26.49 -13.88 -14.81
C VAL A 293 27.41 -12.73 -15.23
N ILE A 294 27.07 -11.48 -14.86
CA ILE A 294 27.87 -10.30 -15.20
C ILE A 294 29.26 -10.37 -14.56
N LEU A 295 29.34 -10.72 -13.27
CA LEU A 295 30.60 -10.84 -12.53
C LEU A 295 31.49 -11.97 -13.06
N SER A 296 30.93 -13.07 -13.55
CA SER A 296 31.69 -14.17 -14.17
C SER A 296 32.32 -13.75 -15.50
N VAL A 297 31.61 -12.98 -16.34
CA VAL A 297 32.20 -12.41 -17.56
C VAL A 297 33.27 -11.38 -17.20
N ALA A 298 32.99 -10.45 -16.28
CA ALA A 298 33.94 -9.45 -15.79
C ALA A 298 35.24 -10.11 -15.29
N ALA A 299 35.12 -11.19 -14.49
CA ALA A 299 36.26 -11.94 -13.99
C ALA A 299 37.08 -12.60 -15.12
N SER A 300 36.43 -13.10 -16.16
CA SER A 300 37.12 -13.69 -17.32
C SER A 300 37.94 -12.69 -18.15
N VAL A 301 37.65 -11.38 -18.06
CA VAL A 301 38.45 -10.32 -18.72
C VAL A 301 39.86 -10.23 -18.12
N ALA A 302 40.05 -10.60 -16.84
CA ALA A 302 41.36 -10.64 -16.18
C ALA A 302 42.27 -11.80 -16.64
N TRP A 303 41.80 -12.68 -17.53
CA TRP A 303 42.64 -13.68 -18.20
C TRP A 303 43.37 -13.07 -19.40
N GLU A 304 44.56 -12.52 -19.14
CA GLU A 304 45.37 -11.85 -20.15
C GLU A 304 45.89 -12.82 -21.20
N LYS A 305 45.47 -12.63 -22.46
CA LYS A 305 45.92 -13.46 -23.58
C LYS A 305 47.26 -13.00 -24.15
N LYS A 306 48.16 -13.96 -24.28
CA LYS A 306 49.46 -13.93 -24.96
C LYS A 306 49.47 -13.08 -26.25
N GLN A 307 50.07 -11.90 -26.16
CA GLN A 307 50.40 -11.03 -27.29
C GLN A 307 51.91 -11.09 -27.53
N ARG A 308 52.30 -11.65 -28.69
CA ARG A 308 53.71 -11.77 -29.12
C ARG A 308 54.14 -10.72 -30.15
N ARG A 309 53.22 -9.87 -30.63
CA ARG A 309 53.47 -8.90 -31.70
C ARG A 309 53.68 -7.51 -31.09
N SER A 310 54.82 -6.90 -31.35
CA SER A 310 55.11 -5.49 -31.01
C SER A 310 54.43 -4.49 -31.95
N LEU A 311 54.07 -4.91 -33.16
CA LEU A 311 53.26 -4.13 -34.10
C LEU A 311 52.04 -4.95 -34.55
N VAL A 312 50.88 -4.30 -34.52
CA VAL A 312 49.62 -4.89 -34.98
C VAL A 312 49.59 -4.90 -36.50
N ARG A 313 48.90 -5.90 -37.08
CA ARG A 313 48.80 -6.10 -38.54
C ARG A 313 47.44 -5.64 -39.04
N VAL A 314 47.44 -4.79 -40.06
CA VAL A 314 46.25 -4.31 -40.75
C VAL A 314 45.97 -5.21 -41.95
N ASN A 315 44.69 -5.47 -42.24
CA ASN A 315 44.28 -6.24 -43.42
C ASN A 315 44.21 -5.30 -44.64
N VAL A 316 45.32 -5.05 -45.32
CA VAL A 316 45.39 -4.22 -46.54
C VAL A 316 45.77 -5.07 -47.74
N ARG A 317 45.21 -4.76 -48.92
CA ARG A 317 45.54 -5.38 -50.21
C ARG A 317 46.37 -4.42 -51.07
N VAL A 318 47.67 -4.69 -51.15
CA VAL A 318 48.63 -4.00 -52.02
C VAL A 318 49.18 -5.04 -53.00
N PRO A 319 49.08 -4.82 -54.33
CA PRO A 319 49.77 -5.64 -55.32
C PRO A 319 51.30 -5.56 -55.12
N LEU A 320 51.98 -6.68 -55.37
CA LEU A 320 53.45 -6.72 -55.38
C LEU A 320 53.97 -7.84 -56.28
N GLU A 321 55.20 -7.66 -56.73
CA GLU A 321 56.03 -8.69 -57.34
C GLU A 321 57.09 -9.13 -56.32
N LEU A 322 57.18 -10.44 -56.05
CA LEU A 322 58.24 -11.02 -55.23
C LEU A 322 59.35 -11.51 -56.15
N ALA A 323 60.56 -10.97 -55.98
CA ALA A 323 61.77 -11.43 -56.67
C ALA A 323 62.64 -12.27 -55.72
N THR A 324 63.10 -13.44 -56.19
CA THR A 324 64.04 -14.31 -55.47
C THR A 324 65.50 -14.00 -55.83
N SER A 325 66.44 -14.66 -55.15
CA SER A 325 67.86 -14.71 -55.55
C SER A 325 68.07 -15.22 -56.98
N ASP A 326 67.16 -16.08 -57.45
CA ASP A 326 67.31 -16.90 -58.65
C ASP A 326 66.59 -16.24 -59.85
N ALA A 327 66.50 -14.90 -59.82
CA ALA A 327 65.79 -14.02 -60.74
C ALA A 327 64.28 -14.31 -60.98
N GLN A 328 63.70 -15.34 -60.35
CA GLN A 328 62.29 -15.66 -60.48
C GLN A 328 61.42 -14.53 -59.90
N ARG A 329 60.40 -14.16 -60.67
CA ARG A 329 59.42 -13.13 -60.29
C ARG A 329 58.03 -13.75 -60.12
N ILE A 330 57.40 -13.49 -58.98
CA ILE A 330 56.13 -14.10 -58.60
C ILE A 330 55.15 -13.00 -58.19
N ALA A 331 54.10 -12.81 -58.99
CA ALA A 331 53.02 -11.88 -58.67
C ALA A 331 52.27 -12.31 -57.39
N GLY A 332 51.89 -11.33 -56.57
CA GLY A 332 51.18 -11.54 -55.32
C GLY A 332 50.45 -10.29 -54.83
N VAL A 333 49.72 -10.45 -53.73
CA VAL A 333 49.01 -9.35 -53.06
C VAL A 333 49.17 -9.50 -51.55
N THR A 334 49.37 -8.41 -50.81
CA THR A 334 49.31 -8.48 -49.34
C THR A 334 47.92 -8.91 -48.87
N ALA A 335 47.90 -9.76 -47.85
CA ALA A 335 46.71 -10.08 -47.08
C ALA A 335 46.78 -9.45 -45.66
N GLN A 336 47.99 -9.19 -45.16
CA GLN A 336 48.25 -8.37 -43.98
C GLN A 336 49.54 -7.57 -44.15
N LEU A 337 49.58 -6.36 -43.60
CA LEU A 337 50.75 -5.48 -43.57
C LEU A 337 50.97 -4.90 -42.17
N SER A 338 52.23 -4.68 -41.79
CA SER A 338 52.65 -3.82 -40.69
C SER A 338 54.08 -3.31 -40.92
N GLY A 339 54.49 -2.26 -40.19
CA GLY A 339 55.79 -1.60 -40.36
C GLY A 339 57.05 -2.46 -40.18
N ARG A 340 56.93 -3.75 -39.81
CA ARG A 340 58.07 -4.70 -39.76
C ARG A 340 57.79 -6.06 -40.41
N GLY A 341 56.72 -6.20 -41.19
CA GLY A 341 56.51 -7.41 -41.98
C GLY A 341 55.13 -7.56 -42.61
N ALA A 342 55.02 -8.50 -43.54
CA ALA A 342 53.81 -8.77 -44.30
C ALA A 342 53.34 -10.23 -44.18
N MET A 343 52.07 -10.46 -44.53
CA MET A 343 51.58 -11.74 -45.02
C MET A 343 51.14 -11.54 -46.45
N VAL A 344 51.80 -12.22 -47.38
CA VAL A 344 51.56 -12.14 -48.83
C VAL A 344 50.82 -13.39 -49.28
N ARG A 345 49.90 -13.23 -50.25
CA ARG A 345 49.29 -14.33 -51.00
C ARG A 345 49.81 -14.26 -52.43
N LEU A 346 50.61 -15.25 -52.82
CA LEU A 346 51.20 -15.39 -54.16
C LEU A 346 50.21 -16.04 -55.13
N ALA A 347 50.40 -15.82 -56.44
CA ALA A 347 49.62 -16.46 -57.49
C ALA A 347 49.92 -17.97 -57.59
N SER A 348 51.21 -18.33 -57.61
CA SER A 348 51.72 -19.71 -57.58
C SER A 348 52.01 -20.16 -56.14
N SER A 349 52.16 -21.48 -55.93
CA SER A 349 52.59 -22.05 -54.65
C SER A 349 54.08 -22.38 -54.69
N VAL A 350 54.87 -21.76 -53.80
CA VAL A 350 56.34 -21.87 -53.80
C VAL A 350 56.84 -22.27 -52.42
N ARG A 351 57.81 -23.20 -52.38
CA ARG A 351 58.44 -23.68 -51.13
C ARG A 351 59.71 -22.87 -50.83
N PHE A 352 59.60 -21.88 -49.96
CA PHE A 352 60.75 -21.18 -49.40
C PHE A 352 61.17 -21.78 -48.05
N SER A 353 62.48 -21.85 -47.80
CA SER A 353 63.03 -22.18 -46.48
C SER A 353 62.84 -21.02 -45.50
N ARG A 354 63.07 -21.24 -44.21
CA ARG A 354 63.01 -20.17 -43.20
C ARG A 354 64.34 -19.41 -43.20
N GLY A 355 64.27 -18.10 -43.41
CA GLY A 355 65.42 -17.19 -43.45
C GLY A 355 65.75 -16.66 -44.85
N THR A 356 65.24 -17.27 -45.93
CA THR A 356 65.52 -16.89 -47.32
C THR A 356 65.32 -15.38 -47.54
N PRO A 357 66.30 -14.66 -48.09
CA PRO A 357 66.11 -13.27 -48.52
C PRO A 357 65.23 -13.23 -49.78
N VAL A 358 64.29 -12.30 -49.82
CA VAL A 358 63.45 -12.00 -50.98
C VAL A 358 63.26 -10.49 -51.09
N MET A 359 63.15 -9.96 -52.31
CA MET A 359 62.81 -8.56 -52.55
C MET A 359 61.32 -8.44 -52.86
N LEU A 360 60.63 -7.51 -52.19
CA LEU A 360 59.25 -7.15 -52.51
C LEU A 360 59.21 -5.85 -53.30
N LYS A 361 58.84 -5.91 -54.57
CA LYS A 361 58.56 -4.74 -55.39
C LYS A 361 57.07 -4.44 -55.29
N PHE A 362 56.71 -3.43 -54.50
CA PHE A 362 55.32 -3.02 -54.33
C PHE A 362 54.86 -2.12 -55.48
N GLU A 363 53.69 -2.43 -56.04
CA GLU A 363 53.03 -1.61 -57.04
C GLU A 363 51.75 -1.02 -56.45
N ALA A 364 51.84 0.23 -56.01
CA ALA A 364 50.70 1.00 -55.52
C ALA A 364 50.71 2.37 -56.21
N ASN A 365 49.74 2.64 -57.09
CA ASN A 365 49.65 3.91 -57.81
C ASN A 365 49.62 5.10 -56.81
N PRO A 366 50.52 6.10 -56.86
CA PRO A 366 51.58 6.37 -57.87
C PRO A 366 53.01 6.00 -57.44
N SER A 367 53.23 5.33 -56.31
CA SER A 367 54.53 5.06 -55.72
C SER A 367 54.96 3.58 -55.85
N ARG A 368 56.02 3.32 -56.62
CA ARG A 368 56.75 2.03 -56.56
C ARG A 368 57.74 2.06 -55.39
N CYS A 369 57.88 0.94 -54.68
CA CYS A 369 58.83 0.82 -53.57
C CYS A 369 59.37 -0.61 -53.47
N GLU A 370 60.70 -0.76 -53.37
CA GLU A 370 61.35 -2.06 -53.18
C GLU A 370 61.76 -2.22 -51.72
N ILE A 371 61.36 -3.33 -51.08
CA ILE A 371 61.59 -3.60 -49.66
C ILE A 371 62.23 -4.98 -49.48
N PRO A 372 63.45 -5.07 -48.92
CA PRO A 372 64.10 -6.34 -48.63
C PRO A 372 63.41 -7.04 -47.45
N ALA A 373 63.14 -8.33 -47.60
CA ALA A 373 62.46 -9.13 -46.59
C ALA A 373 63.12 -10.50 -46.39
N ARG A 374 62.86 -11.13 -45.23
CA ARG A 374 63.24 -12.53 -44.96
C ARG A 374 62.00 -13.39 -44.70
N VAL A 375 62.03 -14.62 -45.21
CA VAL A 375 60.95 -15.60 -45.03
C VAL A 375 60.90 -16.11 -43.59
N VAL A 376 59.77 -15.86 -42.90
CA VAL A 376 59.51 -16.35 -41.55
C VAL A 376 58.80 -17.70 -41.58
N ARG A 377 57.86 -17.88 -42.52
CA ARG A 377 57.09 -19.13 -42.74
C ARG A 377 56.42 -19.11 -44.11
N ALA A 378 56.60 -20.17 -44.90
CA ALA A 378 55.82 -20.45 -46.11
C ALA A 378 54.65 -21.43 -45.82
N SER A 379 53.56 -21.35 -46.60
CA SER A 379 52.41 -22.27 -46.50
C SER A 379 51.55 -22.22 -47.77
N LYS A 380 51.76 -23.18 -48.70
CA LYS A 380 51.14 -23.23 -50.04
C LYS A 380 51.32 -21.92 -50.82
N ARG A 381 50.28 -21.08 -50.92
CA ARG A 381 50.30 -19.74 -51.57
C ARG A 381 50.52 -18.58 -50.59
N HIS A 382 50.58 -18.83 -49.28
CA HIS A 382 50.77 -17.80 -48.26
C HIS A 382 52.20 -17.75 -47.75
N LEU A 383 52.79 -16.55 -47.70
CA LEU A 383 54.16 -16.31 -47.26
C LEU A 383 54.17 -15.24 -46.16
N HIS A 384 54.76 -15.56 -45.01
CA HIS A 384 54.98 -14.61 -43.93
C HIS A 384 56.40 -14.06 -44.00
N LEU A 385 56.51 -12.74 -44.02
CA LEU A 385 57.73 -11.99 -44.27
C LEU A 385 58.04 -11.03 -43.12
N PHE A 386 59.32 -10.80 -42.86
CA PHE A 386 59.84 -9.85 -41.87
C PHE A 386 60.80 -8.88 -42.56
N PHE A 387 60.71 -7.59 -42.20
CA PHE A 387 61.58 -6.54 -42.71
C PHE A 387 62.72 -6.31 -41.70
N PRO A 388 63.98 -6.67 -42.02
CA PRO A 388 65.08 -6.64 -41.04
C PRO A 388 65.54 -5.20 -40.75
N GLN A 389 65.73 -4.41 -41.81
CA GLN A 389 66.06 -2.99 -41.82
C GLN A 389 65.17 -2.32 -42.88
N LEU A 390 64.90 -1.03 -42.70
CA LEU A 390 64.11 -0.20 -43.61
C LEU A 390 64.80 1.18 -43.70
N SER A 391 64.80 1.79 -44.88
CA SER A 391 65.08 3.21 -45.02
C SER A 391 63.88 4.05 -44.57
N ILE A 392 64.12 5.33 -44.29
CA ILE A 392 63.06 6.28 -43.91
C ILE A 392 61.96 6.33 -44.98
N ASP A 393 62.30 6.22 -46.27
CA ASP A 393 61.33 6.29 -47.36
C ASP A 393 60.57 4.97 -47.57
N GLN A 394 61.20 3.81 -47.29
CA GLN A 394 60.49 2.53 -47.19
C GLN A 394 59.51 2.52 -46.00
N GLU A 395 59.88 3.15 -44.87
CA GLU A 395 58.97 3.32 -43.73
C GLU A 395 57.82 4.28 -44.03
N LYS A 396 58.08 5.45 -44.65
CA LYS A 396 57.03 6.37 -45.15
C LYS A 396 56.06 5.63 -46.08
N PHE A 397 56.58 4.83 -47.02
CA PHE A 397 55.75 4.03 -47.93
C PHE A 397 54.87 3.02 -47.18
N LEU A 398 55.44 2.25 -46.24
CA LEU A 398 54.68 1.32 -45.41
C LEU A 398 53.63 2.01 -44.55
N VAL A 399 53.94 3.19 -43.99
CA VAL A 399 53.00 4.04 -43.24
C VAL A 399 51.85 4.47 -44.15
N HIS A 400 52.14 4.99 -45.35
CA HIS A 400 51.11 5.40 -46.32
C HIS A 400 50.20 4.24 -46.74
N GLN A 401 50.78 3.09 -47.10
CA GLN A 401 50.00 1.90 -47.48
C GLN A 401 49.20 1.29 -46.32
N THR A 402 49.66 1.43 -45.07
CA THR A 402 49.01 0.84 -43.89
C THR A 402 47.91 1.73 -43.31
N TYR A 403 48.12 3.05 -43.25
CA TYR A 403 47.26 3.97 -42.51
C TYR A 403 46.45 4.93 -43.39
N SER A 404 46.99 5.39 -44.52
CA SER A 404 46.35 6.42 -45.37
C SER A 404 45.26 5.90 -46.31
N ARG A 405 44.94 4.59 -46.30
CA ARG A 405 43.95 3.97 -47.20
C ARG A 405 42.56 3.86 -46.55
N PRO A 406 41.53 4.61 -47.00
CA PRO A 406 40.22 4.64 -46.33
C PRO A 406 39.49 3.28 -46.29
N GLU A 407 39.72 2.44 -47.30
CA GLU A 407 39.20 1.05 -47.39
C GLU A 407 39.53 0.21 -46.15
N ALA A 408 40.68 0.48 -45.50
CA ALA A 408 41.18 -0.27 -44.36
C ALA A 408 40.39 0.01 -43.08
N TRP A 409 39.62 1.11 -43.02
CA TRP A 409 38.98 1.62 -41.80
C TRP A 409 37.46 1.78 -41.95
N LEU A 410 36.99 2.34 -43.07
CA LEU A 410 35.57 2.63 -43.31
C LEU A 410 34.71 1.36 -43.41
N SER A 411 35.33 0.24 -43.82
CA SER A 411 34.65 -1.05 -44.04
C SER A 411 34.26 -1.77 -42.75
N TRP A 412 35.02 -1.64 -41.65
CA TRP A 412 34.88 -2.48 -40.44
C TRP A 412 33.51 -2.39 -39.77
N HIS A 413 32.88 -1.22 -39.84
CA HIS A 413 31.61 -0.93 -39.18
C HIS A 413 30.39 -1.36 -40.01
N ARG A 414 30.54 -1.50 -41.33
CA ARG A 414 29.45 -1.91 -42.25
C ARG A 414 29.23 -3.43 -42.27
N SER A 415 30.20 -4.21 -41.77
CA SER A 415 30.21 -5.68 -41.83
C SER A 415 29.83 -6.38 -40.51
N ARG A 416 29.37 -5.64 -39.48
CA ARG A 416 28.92 -6.21 -38.21
C ARG A 416 27.38 -6.31 -38.16
N PRO A 417 26.80 -7.32 -37.50
CA PRO A 417 25.36 -7.36 -37.24
C PRO A 417 24.95 -6.22 -36.30
N VAL A 418 23.67 -5.83 -36.37
CA VAL A 418 23.03 -4.95 -35.38
C VAL A 418 22.68 -5.78 -34.14
N ASP A 419 22.71 -5.14 -32.96
CA ASP A 419 22.28 -5.72 -31.69
C ASP A 419 20.88 -6.36 -31.75
N GLN A 420 20.70 -7.43 -30.97
CA GLN A 420 19.41 -8.06 -30.69
C GLN A 420 19.44 -8.53 -29.24
N PRO A 421 18.61 -7.98 -28.31
CA PRO A 421 18.81 -8.14 -26.87
C PRO A 421 18.93 -9.58 -26.41
N PHE A 422 18.02 -10.46 -26.86
CA PHE A 422 18.05 -11.89 -26.54
C PHE A 422 19.33 -12.58 -27.02
N ARG A 423 19.82 -12.29 -28.24
CA ARG A 423 21.06 -12.88 -28.76
C ARG A 423 22.29 -12.40 -27.98
N SER A 424 22.31 -11.12 -27.60
CA SER A 424 23.40 -10.58 -26.76
C SER A 424 23.39 -11.23 -25.37
N LEU A 425 22.21 -11.39 -24.75
CA LEU A 425 22.04 -12.07 -23.47
C LEU A 425 22.51 -13.54 -23.53
N THR A 426 22.11 -14.31 -24.54
CA THR A 426 22.57 -15.71 -24.70
C THR A 426 24.08 -15.81 -24.92
N HIS A 427 24.68 -14.83 -25.63
CA HIS A 427 26.13 -14.77 -25.84
C HIS A 427 26.88 -14.41 -24.56
N ILE A 428 26.32 -13.54 -23.73
CA ILE A 428 26.85 -13.18 -22.41
C ILE A 428 26.72 -14.35 -21.42
N LEU A 429 25.61 -15.08 -21.42
CA LEU A 429 25.44 -16.31 -20.63
C LEU A 429 26.47 -17.38 -21.01
N TRP A 430 26.73 -17.59 -22.31
CA TRP A 430 27.79 -18.50 -22.76
C TRP A 430 29.19 -18.04 -22.33
N LEU A 431 29.46 -16.73 -22.37
CA LEU A 431 30.71 -16.16 -21.84
C LEU A 431 30.81 -16.28 -20.30
N ALA A 432 29.70 -16.24 -19.57
CA ALA A 432 29.67 -16.39 -18.11
C ALA A 432 29.99 -17.82 -17.68
N LEU A 433 29.38 -18.83 -18.33
CA LEU A 433 29.72 -20.24 -18.12
C LEU A 433 31.21 -20.51 -18.35
N ARG A 434 31.76 -19.97 -19.44
CA ARG A 434 33.20 -19.99 -19.70
C ARG A 434 33.99 -19.23 -18.62
N GLY A 435 33.46 -18.12 -18.13
CA GLY A 435 34.08 -17.28 -17.11
C GLY A 435 34.25 -17.99 -15.77
N ILE A 436 33.26 -18.78 -15.34
CA ILE A 436 33.35 -19.62 -14.14
C ILE A 436 34.53 -20.60 -14.26
N VAL A 437 34.68 -21.29 -15.40
CA VAL A 437 35.82 -22.21 -15.66
C VAL A 437 37.15 -21.46 -15.67
N VAL A 438 37.20 -20.23 -16.21
CA VAL A 438 38.40 -19.37 -16.21
C VAL A 438 38.76 -18.88 -14.81
N VAL A 439 37.78 -18.59 -13.95
CA VAL A 439 38.00 -18.23 -12.54
C VAL A 439 38.56 -19.41 -11.75
N LEU A 440 37.91 -20.58 -11.84
CA LEU A 440 38.35 -21.79 -11.14
C LEU A 440 39.79 -22.15 -11.54
N THR A 441 40.09 -22.23 -12.84
CA THR A 441 41.45 -22.52 -13.33
C THR A 441 42.45 -21.40 -13.00
N GLY A 442 42.04 -20.14 -13.00
CA GLY A 442 42.87 -18.98 -12.65
C GLY A 442 43.25 -18.88 -11.17
N LEU A 443 42.40 -19.38 -10.26
CA LEU A 443 42.64 -19.43 -8.82
C LEU A 443 43.66 -20.52 -8.42
N PHE A 444 43.83 -21.57 -9.22
CA PHE A 444 44.82 -22.63 -8.97
C PHE A 444 46.06 -22.55 -9.86
N SER A 445 46.01 -21.86 -11.01
CA SER A 445 47.17 -21.69 -11.91
C SER A 445 48.34 -20.94 -11.25
N PRO A 446 49.58 -21.49 -11.25
CA PRO A 446 50.73 -20.85 -10.62
C PRO A 446 51.14 -19.54 -11.32
N ARG A 447 51.63 -18.56 -10.56
CA ARG A 447 52.15 -17.30 -11.10
C ARG A 447 53.36 -17.55 -12.00
N PRO A 448 53.46 -16.94 -13.19
CA PRO A 448 54.74 -16.88 -13.90
C PRO A 448 55.75 -16.08 -13.05
N ARG A 449 56.99 -16.59 -12.93
CA ARG A 449 58.12 -15.79 -12.44
C ARG A 449 58.41 -14.68 -13.46
N ASN A 450 58.66 -13.47 -12.98
CA ASN A 450 59.19 -12.40 -13.81
C ASN A 450 60.68 -12.69 -14.09
N GLU A 451 61.01 -12.97 -15.35
CA GLU A 451 62.38 -12.80 -15.86
C GLU A 451 62.70 -11.28 -15.87
N PRO A 452 63.93 -10.85 -15.51
CA PRO A 452 64.28 -9.44 -15.53
C PRO A 452 64.36 -8.92 -16.98
N GLU A 453 63.66 -7.82 -17.27
CA GLU A 453 63.96 -6.99 -18.43
C GLU A 453 65.09 -5.99 -18.07
N GLY A 454 65.77 -5.47 -19.10
CA GLY A 454 67.06 -4.79 -18.98
C GLY A 454 67.07 -3.51 -18.14
N GLU A 455 68.28 -3.03 -17.84
CA GLU A 455 68.50 -1.99 -16.82
C GLU A 455 67.86 -0.64 -17.16
N GLY A 456 67.07 -0.14 -16.21
CA GLY A 456 66.37 1.14 -16.27
C GLY A 456 66.08 1.69 -14.88
N VAL A 457 67.08 2.32 -14.28
CA VAL A 457 67.07 3.14 -13.04
C VAL A 457 65.99 2.81 -12.01
N LYS A 458 66.30 1.93 -11.05
CA LYS A 458 65.45 1.66 -9.88
C LYS A 458 65.53 2.78 -8.83
N GLN A 459 64.62 3.76 -8.87
CA GLN A 459 64.38 4.59 -7.68
C GLN A 459 63.60 3.79 -6.61
N LYS A 460 64.15 3.75 -5.39
CA LYS A 460 63.47 3.16 -4.22
C LYS A 460 62.33 4.07 -3.76
N GLN A 461 61.09 3.56 -3.71
CA GLN A 461 60.05 4.08 -2.82
C GLN A 461 59.62 3.01 -1.81
N LYS A 462 59.37 3.44 -0.57
CA LYS A 462 59.09 2.56 0.57
C LYS A 462 57.72 1.88 0.42
N LYS A 463 57.55 0.72 1.07
CA LYS A 463 56.26 0.04 1.21
C LYS A 463 55.27 0.95 1.96
N GLY A 464 54.26 1.46 1.25
CA GLY A 464 53.00 1.92 1.85
C GLY A 464 51.92 0.86 1.59
N SER A 465 51.54 0.13 2.63
CA SER A 465 50.47 -0.89 2.59
C SER A 465 49.45 -0.57 3.68
N ALA A 466 48.20 -0.99 3.47
CA ALA A 466 47.07 -0.86 4.40
C ALA A 466 46.56 0.58 4.70
N THR A 467 45.93 1.22 3.71
CA THR A 467 44.94 2.31 3.92
C THR A 467 43.79 2.23 2.90
N ALA A 468 43.06 1.10 2.88
CA ALA A 468 41.92 0.89 1.96
C ALA A 468 40.85 -0.12 2.46
N ILE A 469 40.77 -0.40 3.78
CA ILE A 469 39.82 -1.38 4.37
C ILE A 469 38.99 -0.77 5.52
N ALA A 470 39.48 0.30 6.17
CA ALA A 470 38.80 0.96 7.28
C ALA A 470 37.70 1.94 6.80
N ALA A 471 36.60 1.41 6.26
CA ALA A 471 35.41 2.18 5.88
C ALA A 471 34.07 1.43 5.96
N CYS A 472 34.06 0.13 6.32
CA CYS A 472 32.85 -0.71 6.27
C CYS A 472 32.64 -1.61 7.51
N VAL A 473 33.39 -1.41 8.60
CA VAL A 473 33.28 -2.20 9.84
C VAL A 473 33.24 -1.26 11.06
N ALA A 474 32.16 -0.49 11.16
CA ALA A 474 31.96 0.50 12.21
C ALA A 474 30.47 0.62 12.60
N LEU A 475 29.77 -0.51 12.70
CA LEU A 475 28.38 -0.59 13.22
C LEU A 475 28.00 -2.02 13.64
N ALA A 476 28.88 -2.70 14.38
CA ALA A 476 28.58 -3.98 15.02
C ALA A 476 29.48 -4.19 16.26
N GLY A 477 28.86 -4.42 17.42
CA GLY A 477 29.54 -4.89 18.64
C GLY A 477 29.43 -3.98 19.86
N PHE A 478 28.52 -4.33 20.79
CA PHE A 478 28.76 -4.27 22.23
C PHE A 478 27.71 -5.13 22.97
N THR A 479 28.15 -6.19 23.66
CA THR A 479 27.29 -7.09 24.48
C THR A 479 28.11 -7.81 25.55
N GLY A 480 27.60 -7.84 26.79
CA GLY A 480 28.12 -8.64 27.91
C GLY A 480 28.94 -7.87 28.96
N PHE A 481 29.02 -8.30 30.23
CA PHE A 481 28.34 -9.45 30.88
C PHE A 481 28.58 -9.45 32.42
N VAL A 482 27.71 -10.12 33.21
CA VAL A 482 27.96 -10.64 34.60
C VAL A 482 28.01 -9.55 35.72
N CYS A 483 27.59 -9.72 37.00
CA CYS A 483 27.30 -10.89 37.85
C CYS A 483 26.07 -10.74 38.80
N THR A 484 25.83 -11.80 39.59
CA THR A 484 24.84 -12.01 40.69
C THR A 484 25.57 -12.17 42.07
N PRO A 485 24.97 -12.71 43.17
CA PRO A 485 23.68 -12.51 43.87
C PRO A 485 23.86 -12.15 45.39
N LEU A 486 22.79 -12.14 46.21
CA LEU A 486 22.77 -12.66 47.61
C LEU A 486 21.32 -12.84 48.18
N HIS A 487 21.18 -13.35 49.42
CA HIS A 487 19.94 -13.91 50.02
C HIS A 487 19.16 -12.96 50.98
N ALA A 488 18.03 -13.47 51.51
CA ALA A 488 17.12 -12.81 52.46
C ALA A 488 16.59 -13.79 53.53
N ASP A 489 16.16 -13.27 54.69
CA ASP A 489 15.72 -13.95 55.93
C ASP A 489 14.79 -13.01 56.74
N VAL A 490 13.85 -13.37 57.63
CA VAL A 490 13.16 -14.63 58.02
C VAL A 490 11.83 -14.25 58.74
N GLY A 491 10.71 -14.97 58.46
CA GLY A 491 9.53 -15.11 59.35
C GLY A 491 8.63 -13.89 59.65
N GLU A 492 7.52 -13.99 60.40
CA GLU A 492 6.56 -15.11 60.66
C GLU A 492 5.29 -14.56 61.39
N ASN A 493 4.13 -15.26 61.33
CA ASN A 493 2.94 -15.13 62.23
C ASN A 493 2.13 -13.80 62.23
N ALA A 494 0.88 -13.70 62.72
CA ALA A 494 -0.28 -14.63 62.86
C ALA A 494 -1.55 -13.83 63.30
N THR A 495 -2.75 -14.45 63.25
CA THR A 495 -4.02 -14.05 63.94
C THR A 495 -4.64 -12.68 63.59
N ASP A 496 -5.96 -12.42 63.65
CA ASP A 496 -7.05 -13.07 64.40
C ASP A 496 -8.46 -12.94 63.74
N THR A 497 -9.54 -13.35 64.44
CA THR A 497 -10.95 -13.46 63.93
C THR A 497 -11.95 -12.46 64.61
N PRO A 498 -13.29 -12.67 64.70
CA PRO A 498 -14.31 -12.29 63.70
C PRO A 498 -15.49 -11.41 64.24
N ASP A 499 -16.62 -11.39 63.50
CA ASP A 499 -17.99 -10.96 63.90
C ASP A 499 -18.24 -9.43 64.10
N ALA A 500 -19.48 -8.89 64.01
CA ALA A 500 -20.81 -9.51 64.08
C ALA A 500 -21.88 -8.83 63.18
N GLN A 501 -23.00 -9.52 62.94
CA GLN A 501 -24.21 -9.01 62.26
C GLN A 501 -25.29 -8.53 63.26
N LEU A 502 -26.13 -7.58 62.85
CA LEU A 502 -27.45 -7.30 63.46
C LEU A 502 -28.51 -6.99 62.36
N PRO A 503 -29.83 -7.17 62.63
CA PRO A 503 -30.65 -7.95 61.69
C PRO A 503 -31.80 -7.21 60.98
N MET A 504 -32.52 -7.99 60.17
CA MET A 504 -33.60 -7.61 59.24
C MET A 504 -34.88 -7.07 59.90
N SER A 505 -35.68 -6.37 59.09
CA SER A 505 -37.15 -6.45 59.14
C SER A 505 -37.70 -6.76 57.74
N LYS A 506 -38.90 -7.35 57.64
CA LYS A 506 -39.42 -7.98 56.40
C LYS A 506 -40.87 -7.55 56.12
N ALA A 507 -41.23 -7.41 54.85
CA ALA A 507 -42.58 -7.07 54.39
C ALA A 507 -43.22 -8.17 53.52
N VAL A 508 -44.54 -8.06 53.30
CA VAL A 508 -45.42 -9.05 52.66
C VAL A 508 -45.29 -9.02 51.11
N PRO A 509 -45.35 -10.15 50.39
CA PRO A 509 -44.90 -10.23 49.00
C PRO A 509 -45.91 -9.77 47.94
N ALA A 510 -45.37 -9.26 46.83
CA ALA A 510 -46.04 -8.94 45.56
C ALA A 510 -45.99 -10.14 44.57
N PRO A 511 -46.77 -10.17 43.46
CA PRO A 511 -46.81 -11.33 42.56
C PRO A 511 -45.50 -11.55 41.79
N ALA A 512 -45.16 -12.83 41.61
CA ALA A 512 -43.85 -13.26 41.14
C ALA A 512 -43.69 -13.22 39.61
N PHE A 513 -42.46 -12.97 39.15
CA PHE A 513 -42.00 -13.24 37.79
C PHE A 513 -40.87 -14.29 37.81
N HIS A 514 -40.63 -14.89 36.65
CA HIS A 514 -39.44 -15.68 36.36
C HIS A 514 -38.94 -15.28 34.98
N ASP A 515 -37.68 -14.85 34.88
CA ASP A 515 -37.01 -14.49 33.62
C ASP A 515 -35.79 -15.41 33.42
N HIS A 516 -35.46 -15.74 32.17
CA HIS A 516 -34.29 -16.53 31.80
C HIS A 516 -33.44 -15.77 30.77
N TYR A 517 -32.13 -15.69 30.99
CA TYR A 517 -31.19 -14.97 30.12
C TYR A 517 -30.02 -15.87 29.71
N GLU A 518 -29.76 -16.02 28.41
CA GLU A 518 -28.62 -16.81 27.92
C GLU A 518 -27.34 -15.97 27.81
N LEU A 519 -26.23 -16.45 28.39
CA LEU A 519 -24.96 -15.73 28.34
C LEU A 519 -24.41 -15.59 26.90
N GLY A 520 -24.81 -16.46 25.97
CA GLY A 520 -24.50 -16.29 24.54
C GLY A 520 -25.14 -15.04 23.92
N ALA A 521 -26.40 -14.76 24.24
CA ALA A 521 -27.10 -13.56 23.79
C ALA A 521 -26.47 -12.28 24.39
N MET A 522 -26.12 -12.34 25.68
CA MET A 522 -25.41 -11.26 26.38
C MET A 522 -24.01 -10.97 25.80
N ALA A 523 -23.23 -12.02 25.51
CA ALA A 523 -21.83 -11.90 25.13
C ALA A 523 -21.60 -11.35 23.70
N ARG A 524 -22.60 -11.44 22.83
CA ARG A 524 -22.53 -11.06 21.39
C ARG A 524 -21.37 -11.73 20.63
N ARG A 525 -20.92 -12.88 21.14
CA ARG A 525 -19.79 -13.68 20.67
C ARG A 525 -20.13 -15.16 20.84
N GLY A 526 -19.45 -16.01 20.08
CA GLY A 526 -19.43 -17.45 20.35
C GLY A 526 -18.68 -17.80 21.64
N LEU A 527 -18.43 -19.10 21.81
CA LEU A 527 -17.61 -19.76 22.84
C LEU A 527 -16.69 -18.82 23.66
N ILE A 528 -17.01 -18.64 24.94
CA ILE A 528 -16.25 -17.80 25.88
C ILE A 528 -14.98 -18.56 26.30
N THR A 529 -13.80 -18.05 26.02
CA THR A 529 -12.52 -18.74 26.28
C THR A 529 -11.65 -18.05 27.33
N LEU A 530 -11.33 -18.74 28.42
CA LEU A 530 -10.36 -18.29 29.43
C LEU A 530 -9.05 -19.06 29.27
N SER A 531 -7.94 -18.33 29.22
CA SER A 531 -6.64 -18.81 28.72
C SER A 531 -5.50 -18.33 29.61
N GLY A 532 -5.25 -19.06 30.71
CA GLY A 532 -4.17 -18.76 31.66
C GLY A 532 -4.67 -18.31 33.04
N PRO A 533 -3.76 -18.32 34.04
CA PRO A 533 -4.09 -17.97 35.41
C PRO A 533 -4.31 -16.46 35.55
N GLY A 534 -5.32 -16.05 36.31
CA GLY A 534 -5.74 -14.66 36.45
C GLY A 534 -6.48 -14.08 35.24
N SER A 535 -6.76 -14.87 34.20
CA SER A 535 -7.57 -14.39 33.07
C SER A 535 -9.03 -14.18 33.50
N ALA A 536 -9.59 -13.02 33.16
CA ALA A 536 -10.92 -12.60 33.60
C ALA A 536 -11.77 -12.10 32.43
N GLN A 537 -13.07 -12.41 32.45
CA GLN A 537 -14.06 -11.94 31.47
C GLN A 537 -15.25 -11.31 32.19
N ASN A 538 -15.51 -10.03 31.88
CA ASN A 538 -16.67 -9.28 32.37
C ASN A 538 -17.89 -9.48 31.46
N PHE A 539 -19.07 -9.53 32.07
CA PHE A 539 -20.39 -9.51 31.45
C PHE A 539 -21.22 -8.41 32.11
N PHE A 540 -21.95 -7.62 31.33
CA PHE A 540 -22.78 -6.54 31.84
C PHE A 540 -24.25 -7.00 31.86
N LEU A 541 -24.94 -6.69 32.96
CA LEU A 541 -26.26 -7.19 33.33
C LEU A 541 -27.13 -6.02 33.82
N ASP A 542 -27.75 -5.33 32.87
CA ASP A 542 -28.75 -4.30 33.14
C ASP A 542 -30.05 -4.99 33.60
N MET A 543 -30.71 -4.50 34.66
CA MET A 543 -31.89 -5.13 35.28
C MET A 543 -33.15 -4.24 35.20
N PRO A 544 -34.35 -4.81 34.98
CA PRO A 544 -35.58 -4.01 34.85
C PRO A 544 -35.94 -3.25 36.15
N LEU A 545 -36.06 -1.92 36.06
CA LEU A 545 -36.49 -1.07 37.19
C LEU A 545 -37.94 -1.35 37.65
N THR A 546 -38.70 -2.13 36.89
CA THR A 546 -40.07 -2.60 37.20
C THR A 546 -40.11 -3.91 38.00
N LYS A 547 -38.94 -4.47 38.36
CA LYS A 547 -38.81 -5.80 38.97
C LYS A 547 -37.88 -5.78 40.19
N ILE A 548 -38.38 -6.23 41.34
CA ILE A 548 -37.53 -6.52 42.52
C ILE A 548 -37.09 -7.98 42.42
N ILE A 549 -35.80 -8.24 42.24
CA ILE A 549 -35.25 -9.60 42.20
C ILE A 549 -35.19 -10.15 43.63
N SER A 550 -35.76 -11.33 43.87
CA SER A 550 -35.75 -12.03 45.17
C SER A 550 -34.89 -13.30 45.17
N GLY A 551 -34.45 -13.77 44.00
CA GLY A 551 -33.55 -14.91 43.87
C GLY A 551 -32.97 -14.99 42.46
N ALA A 552 -31.67 -15.26 42.35
CA ALA A 552 -30.95 -15.36 41.09
C ALA A 552 -30.00 -16.57 41.09
N SER A 553 -30.00 -17.36 40.01
CA SER A 553 -29.15 -18.53 39.85
C SER A 553 -28.48 -18.55 38.49
N LEU A 554 -27.20 -18.90 38.47
CA LEU A 554 -26.34 -18.87 37.30
C LEU A 554 -25.90 -20.30 36.94
N ASP A 555 -26.52 -20.85 35.90
CA ASP A 555 -26.28 -22.22 35.40
C ASP A 555 -25.18 -22.22 34.33
N LEU A 556 -23.94 -22.44 34.78
CA LEU A 556 -22.74 -22.45 33.96
C LEU A 556 -22.50 -23.82 33.34
N ARG A 557 -22.52 -23.89 32.01
CA ARG A 557 -22.09 -25.05 31.23
C ARG A 557 -20.70 -24.79 30.67
N TYR A 558 -19.70 -25.55 31.09
CA TYR A 558 -18.29 -25.31 30.72
C TYR A 558 -17.57 -26.56 30.21
N LYS A 559 -16.44 -26.37 29.53
CA LYS A 559 -15.56 -27.42 29.06
C LYS A 559 -14.10 -27.12 29.41
N ALA A 560 -13.47 -28.01 30.16
CA ALA A 560 -12.07 -27.93 30.57
C ALA A 560 -11.30 -29.16 30.02
N PRO A 561 -10.54 -29.03 28.91
CA PRO A 561 -9.97 -30.20 28.23
C PRO A 561 -8.74 -30.79 28.94
N LEU A 562 -7.96 -29.97 29.65
CA LEU A 562 -6.60 -30.31 30.12
C LEU A 562 -6.37 -30.06 31.63
N LEU A 563 -7.42 -29.71 32.38
CA LEU A 563 -7.34 -29.47 33.83
C LEU A 563 -7.51 -30.77 34.62
N ARG A 564 -6.78 -30.91 35.73
CA ARG A 564 -7.04 -31.93 36.75
C ARG A 564 -8.04 -31.38 37.78
N PRO A 565 -8.96 -32.21 38.31
CA PRO A 565 -9.87 -31.78 39.37
C PRO A 565 -9.12 -31.18 40.56
N GLY A 566 -9.51 -29.97 40.98
CA GLY A 566 -8.95 -29.28 42.16
C GLY A 566 -7.66 -28.49 41.94
N GLU A 567 -6.95 -28.64 40.81
CA GLU A 567 -5.76 -27.81 40.50
C GLU A 567 -6.12 -26.39 39.98
N SER A 568 -7.40 -26.10 39.75
CA SER A 568 -7.90 -24.81 39.25
C SER A 568 -9.37 -24.59 39.60
N TRP A 569 -9.76 -23.32 39.75
CA TRP A 569 -11.14 -22.91 40.04
C TRP A 569 -11.55 -21.68 39.22
N LEU A 570 -12.85 -21.55 38.97
CA LEU A 570 -13.47 -20.40 38.32
C LEU A 570 -14.20 -19.57 39.37
N GLU A 571 -13.68 -18.38 39.66
CA GLU A 571 -14.30 -17.42 40.56
C GLU A 571 -15.40 -16.66 39.84
N VAL A 572 -16.56 -16.58 40.47
CA VAL A 572 -17.68 -15.75 40.03
C VAL A 572 -17.72 -14.54 40.94
N TRP A 573 -17.55 -13.36 40.34
CA TRP A 573 -17.62 -12.07 41.01
C TRP A 573 -18.84 -11.30 40.48
N LEU A 574 -19.54 -10.58 41.36
CA LEU A 574 -20.67 -9.72 41.04
C LEU A 574 -20.40 -8.33 41.64
N ASN A 575 -20.40 -7.30 40.81
CA ASN A 575 -20.20 -5.89 41.21
C ASN A 575 -18.91 -5.63 42.00
N GLY A 576 -17.87 -6.45 41.78
CA GLY A 576 -16.60 -6.38 42.49
C GLY A 576 -16.52 -7.19 43.79
N THR A 577 -17.61 -7.85 44.19
CA THR A 577 -17.66 -8.80 45.32
C THR A 577 -17.58 -10.24 44.82
N GLN A 578 -16.78 -11.10 45.44
CA GLN A 578 -16.75 -12.52 45.09
C GLN A 578 -18.02 -13.21 45.63
N VAL A 579 -18.77 -13.88 44.75
CA VAL A 579 -20.06 -14.53 45.09
C VAL A 579 -20.04 -16.05 44.91
N GLY A 580 -19.04 -16.60 44.20
CA GLY A 580 -18.87 -18.04 44.07
C GLY A 580 -17.46 -18.44 43.66
N SER A 581 -17.13 -19.71 43.90
CA SER A 581 -15.91 -20.35 43.40
C SER A 581 -16.23 -21.78 42.98
N LEU A 582 -15.98 -22.11 41.72
CA LEU A 582 -16.28 -23.41 41.11
C LEU A 582 -14.99 -24.20 40.87
N PRO A 583 -14.73 -25.31 41.59
CA PRO A 583 -13.61 -26.19 41.26
C PRO A 583 -13.81 -26.81 39.87
N LEU A 584 -12.79 -26.71 39.02
CA LEU A 584 -12.90 -27.11 37.62
C LEU A 584 -12.56 -28.60 37.47
N ALA A 585 -13.49 -29.36 36.88
CA ALA A 585 -13.31 -30.78 36.55
C ALA A 585 -13.10 -30.97 35.04
N GLN A 586 -12.37 -32.03 34.66
CA GLN A 586 -12.05 -32.32 33.26
C GLN A 586 -13.31 -32.69 32.46
N GLY A 587 -13.30 -32.41 31.16
CA GLY A 587 -14.39 -32.77 30.24
C GLY A 587 -15.38 -31.61 30.04
N SER A 588 -16.64 -31.95 29.76
CA SER A 588 -17.75 -30.98 29.73
C SER A 588 -18.59 -31.16 31.00
N GLN A 589 -18.95 -30.06 31.66
CA GLN A 589 -19.55 -30.05 32.99
C GLN A 589 -20.65 -28.96 33.06
N GLN A 590 -21.58 -29.11 34.01
CA GLN A 590 -22.56 -28.08 34.38
C GLN A 590 -22.53 -27.86 35.89
N ALA A 591 -22.59 -26.60 36.32
CA ALA A 591 -22.64 -26.21 37.72
C ALA A 591 -23.51 -24.97 37.90
N SER A 592 -24.31 -24.93 38.97
CA SER A 592 -25.14 -23.78 39.33
C SER A 592 -24.48 -22.95 40.42
N VAL A 593 -24.56 -21.62 40.33
CA VAL A 593 -24.08 -20.67 41.34
C VAL A 593 -25.23 -19.75 41.73
N SER A 594 -25.63 -19.77 43.00
CA SER A 594 -26.59 -18.80 43.53
C SER A 594 -25.93 -17.41 43.58
N LEU A 595 -26.58 -16.41 43.00
CA LEU A 595 -26.14 -15.02 43.08
C LEU A 595 -26.93 -14.30 44.19
N PRO A 596 -26.27 -13.67 45.18
CA PRO A 596 -26.97 -12.93 46.23
C PRO A 596 -27.80 -11.78 45.65
N ALA A 597 -29.12 -11.82 45.86
CA ALA A 597 -30.03 -10.81 45.33
C ALA A 597 -29.73 -9.41 45.88
N ASP A 598 -29.25 -9.31 47.13
CA ASP A 598 -28.88 -8.04 47.78
C ASP A 598 -27.67 -7.34 47.12
N LEU A 599 -26.91 -8.05 46.29
CA LEU A 599 -25.80 -7.48 45.49
C LEU A 599 -26.24 -7.08 44.08
N LEU A 600 -27.48 -7.38 43.66
CA LEU A 600 -28.01 -7.00 42.35
C LEU A 600 -28.61 -5.60 42.39
N THR A 601 -28.05 -4.72 41.56
CA THR A 601 -28.51 -3.34 41.35
C THR A 601 -29.16 -3.21 39.97
N SER A 602 -29.44 -1.99 39.51
CA SER A 602 -29.92 -1.75 38.14
C SER A 602 -28.87 -2.06 37.05
N ASN A 603 -27.57 -1.86 37.34
CA ASN A 603 -26.48 -2.06 36.39
C ASN A 603 -25.42 -2.96 37.01
N ASN A 604 -25.31 -4.22 36.56
CA ASN A 604 -24.42 -5.20 37.18
C ASN A 604 -23.25 -5.58 36.29
N THR A 605 -22.11 -5.91 36.91
CA THR A 605 -20.97 -6.56 36.25
C THR A 605 -20.74 -7.93 36.88
N LEU A 606 -20.96 -8.98 36.10
CA LEU A 606 -20.62 -10.36 36.45
C LEU A 606 -19.27 -10.68 35.82
N THR A 607 -18.26 -11.05 36.62
CA THR A 607 -16.92 -11.39 36.14
C THR A 607 -16.60 -12.84 36.45
N PHE A 608 -16.18 -13.59 35.43
CA PHE A 608 -15.58 -14.92 35.60
C PHE A 608 -14.07 -14.78 35.58
N GLN A 609 -13.39 -15.17 36.66
CA GLN A 609 -11.93 -15.10 36.79
C GLN A 609 -11.36 -16.51 37.02
N LEU A 610 -10.45 -16.93 36.15
CA LEU A 610 -9.82 -18.25 36.20
C LEU A 610 -8.59 -18.23 37.10
N GLN A 611 -8.58 -19.08 38.13
CA GLN A 611 -7.48 -19.21 39.09
C GLN A 611 -6.91 -20.64 39.12
N GLY A 612 -5.73 -20.79 39.71
CA GLY A 612 -4.99 -22.05 39.81
C GLY A 612 -3.92 -22.22 38.73
N ASN A 613 -3.44 -23.44 38.53
CA ASN A 613 -2.21 -23.68 37.76
C ASN A 613 -2.24 -24.97 36.91
N CYS A 614 -2.63 -24.87 35.65
CA CYS A 614 -2.53 -25.99 34.71
C CYS A 614 -1.08 -26.20 34.22
N ALA A 615 -0.40 -27.21 34.76
CA ALA A 615 0.94 -27.59 34.29
C ALA A 615 0.94 -28.08 32.82
N ALA A 616 -0.07 -28.88 32.44
CA ALA A 616 -0.19 -29.44 31.08
C ALA A 616 -0.46 -28.39 30.00
N CYS A 617 -1.14 -27.29 30.34
CA CYS A 617 -1.57 -26.26 29.41
C CYS A 617 -0.43 -25.30 28.99
N ARG A 618 0.71 -25.28 29.69
CA ARG A 618 1.78 -24.28 29.47
C ARG A 618 2.42 -24.34 28.06
N ASN A 619 2.32 -25.47 27.38
CA ASN A 619 2.96 -25.73 26.08
C ASN A 619 2.01 -25.66 24.87
N ILE A 620 0.69 -25.50 25.07
CA ILE A 620 -0.32 -25.57 23.99
C ILE A 620 -1.15 -24.27 23.98
N HIS A 621 -1.41 -23.70 22.80
CA HIS A 621 -2.26 -22.52 22.63
C HIS A 621 -3.77 -22.86 22.73
N SER A 622 -4.15 -23.70 23.69
CA SER A 622 -5.55 -24.10 23.92
C SER A 622 -6.12 -23.38 25.15
N PRO A 623 -7.41 -22.99 25.13
CA PRO A 623 -8.06 -22.41 26.29
C PRO A 623 -8.10 -23.42 27.45
N TRP A 624 -7.92 -22.91 28.67
CA TRP A 624 -7.95 -23.71 29.89
C TRP A 624 -9.40 -24.08 30.25
N VAL A 625 -10.31 -23.12 30.06
CA VAL A 625 -11.77 -23.29 30.21
C VAL A 625 -12.48 -22.63 29.02
N VAL A 626 -13.51 -23.30 28.50
CA VAL A 626 -14.46 -22.74 27.54
C VAL A 626 -15.85 -22.76 28.15
N VAL A 627 -16.45 -21.59 28.39
CA VAL A 627 -17.85 -21.48 28.86
C VAL A 627 -18.77 -21.46 27.63
N SER A 628 -19.83 -22.25 27.70
CA SER A 628 -20.81 -22.41 26.63
C SER A 628 -21.73 -21.19 26.54
N PRO A 629 -22.10 -20.72 25.33
CA PRO A 629 -23.14 -19.71 25.17
C PRO A 629 -24.51 -20.16 25.71
N MET A 630 -24.76 -21.47 25.81
CA MET A 630 -25.97 -22.05 26.44
C MET A 630 -25.89 -22.10 27.98
N SER A 631 -25.04 -21.28 28.60
CA SER A 631 -25.10 -21.03 30.04
C SER A 631 -26.20 -20.02 30.32
N GLN A 632 -26.92 -20.17 31.42
CA GLN A 632 -28.16 -19.43 31.68
C GLN A 632 -28.09 -18.68 33.02
N LEU A 633 -28.75 -17.53 33.08
CA LEU A 633 -29.01 -16.76 34.29
C LEU A 633 -30.53 -16.71 34.49
N ASP A 634 -31.01 -17.33 35.55
CA ASP A 634 -32.41 -17.34 35.93
C ASP A 634 -32.64 -16.30 37.02
N LEU A 635 -33.62 -15.43 36.82
CA LEU A 635 -34.05 -14.44 37.81
C LEU A 635 -35.47 -14.76 38.26
N SER A 636 -35.72 -14.62 39.55
CA SER A 636 -37.05 -14.67 40.17
C SER A 636 -37.21 -13.48 41.10
N GLY A 637 -38.42 -12.99 41.23
CA GLY A 637 -38.68 -11.73 41.91
C GLY A 637 -40.13 -11.29 41.79
N THR A 638 -40.45 -10.06 42.17
CA THR A 638 -41.81 -9.51 42.12
C THR A 638 -41.92 -8.31 41.19
N ARG A 639 -43.09 -8.12 40.55
CA ARG A 639 -43.35 -6.96 39.69
C ARG A 639 -43.87 -5.77 40.50
N LEU A 640 -43.33 -4.58 40.22
CA LEU A 640 -43.64 -3.35 40.94
C LEU A 640 -44.45 -2.39 40.03
N PRO A 641 -45.66 -1.95 40.44
CA PRO A 641 -46.43 -0.97 39.68
C PRO A 641 -45.80 0.42 39.84
N LEU A 642 -45.44 1.05 38.73
CA LEU A 642 -44.89 2.41 38.75
C LEU A 642 -45.99 3.46 38.96
N PRO A 643 -45.69 4.62 39.58
CA PRO A 643 -46.61 5.75 39.61
C PRO A 643 -46.77 6.38 38.21
N ASN A 644 -47.83 7.15 38.02
CA ASN A 644 -47.99 8.00 36.83
C ASN A 644 -47.18 9.28 37.01
N ASP A 645 -45.87 9.21 36.73
CA ASP A 645 -44.97 10.37 36.76
C ASP A 645 -44.16 10.45 35.46
N LEU A 646 -44.32 11.57 34.74
CA LEU A 646 -43.56 11.87 33.52
C LEU A 646 -42.05 11.86 33.76
N ALA A 647 -41.58 12.16 34.98
CA ALA A 647 -40.16 12.13 35.34
C ALA A 647 -39.49 10.74 35.28
N LEU A 648 -40.27 9.66 35.07
CA LEU A 648 -39.74 8.30 34.88
C LEU A 648 -39.39 7.97 33.41
N LEU A 649 -39.81 8.79 32.44
CA LEU A 649 -39.60 8.52 31.03
C LEU A 649 -38.10 8.39 30.67
N PRO A 650 -37.72 7.42 29.81
CA PRO A 650 -38.58 6.61 28.95
C PRO A 650 -39.16 5.33 29.60
N VAL A 651 -38.92 5.07 30.88
CA VAL A 651 -39.46 3.92 31.61
C VAL A 651 -40.96 4.16 31.91
N PRO A 652 -41.85 3.14 31.86
CA PRO A 652 -41.62 1.73 31.52
C PRO A 652 -41.76 1.41 30.02
N PHE A 653 -41.94 2.42 29.16
CA PHE A 653 -42.14 2.21 27.72
C PHE A 653 -40.90 1.59 27.05
N PHE A 654 -39.71 2.02 27.47
CA PHE A 654 -38.43 1.39 27.14
C PHE A 654 -37.78 0.76 28.38
N ASP A 655 -37.09 -0.37 28.18
CA ASP A 655 -36.28 -1.07 29.20
C ASP A 655 -34.95 -1.53 28.59
N SER A 656 -33.83 -1.04 29.13
CA SER A 656 -32.48 -1.38 28.69
C SER A 656 -32.05 -2.81 29.02
N ALA A 657 -32.74 -3.50 29.92
CA ALA A 657 -32.45 -4.89 30.28
C ALA A 657 -32.90 -5.91 29.21
N SER A 658 -33.90 -5.57 28.38
CA SER A 658 -34.46 -6.51 27.39
C SER A 658 -33.50 -6.75 26.23
N GLN A 659 -33.13 -8.02 26.01
CA GLN A 659 -32.12 -8.41 25.01
C GLN A 659 -32.67 -8.66 23.59
N HIS A 660 -34.00 -8.67 23.44
CA HIS A 660 -34.70 -8.88 22.16
C HIS A 660 -35.12 -7.56 21.50
N SER A 661 -35.53 -7.62 20.23
CA SER A 661 -36.26 -6.53 19.58
C SER A 661 -37.52 -6.21 20.38
N TRP A 662 -37.67 -4.95 20.79
CA TRP A 662 -38.80 -4.52 21.62
C TRP A 662 -39.90 -3.91 20.76
N ASN A 663 -41.15 -4.16 21.15
CA ASN A 663 -42.34 -3.66 20.48
C ASN A 663 -42.97 -2.57 21.36
N LEU A 664 -43.14 -1.36 20.83
CA LEU A 664 -43.87 -0.28 21.51
C LEU A 664 -45.08 0.12 20.65
N PRO A 665 -46.29 -0.40 20.95
CA PRO A 665 -47.48 -0.07 20.19
C PRO A 665 -47.79 1.42 20.15
N VAL A 666 -48.25 1.87 18.98
CA VAL A 666 -48.73 3.24 18.74
C VAL A 666 -50.23 3.17 18.45
N VAL A 667 -51.02 3.84 19.29
CA VAL A 667 -52.48 3.83 19.24
C VAL A 667 -52.98 5.19 18.77
N PHE A 668 -53.88 5.19 17.78
CA PHE A 668 -54.69 6.37 17.43
C PHE A 668 -56.15 6.13 17.82
N SER A 669 -56.86 7.19 18.20
CA SER A 669 -58.32 7.09 18.39
C SER A 669 -59.05 6.72 17.10
N ASP A 670 -58.70 7.44 16.03
CA ASP A 670 -59.37 7.45 14.73
C ASP A 670 -58.32 7.37 13.61
N ARG A 671 -58.74 7.32 12.33
CA ARG A 671 -57.77 7.27 11.22
C ARG A 671 -56.92 8.54 11.20
N PRO A 672 -55.59 8.46 11.36
CA PRO A 672 -54.75 9.64 11.54
C PRO A 672 -54.50 10.40 10.23
N GLY A 673 -54.60 11.73 10.29
CA GLY A 673 -54.13 12.65 9.25
C GLY A 673 -52.60 12.88 9.32
N LEU A 674 -52.06 13.59 8.33
CA LEU A 674 -50.61 13.79 8.14
C LEU A 674 -49.89 14.34 9.39
N ASP A 675 -50.46 15.34 10.06
CA ASP A 675 -49.82 15.91 11.26
C ASP A 675 -49.90 14.99 12.50
N ALA A 676 -50.92 14.12 12.61
CA ALA A 676 -50.95 13.09 13.65
C ALA A 676 -49.88 12.00 13.39
N LEU A 677 -49.67 11.63 12.12
CA LEU A 677 -48.59 10.72 11.71
C LEU A 677 -47.20 11.34 11.93
N LYS A 678 -47.04 12.63 11.64
CA LYS A 678 -45.83 13.41 11.90
C LYS A 678 -45.55 13.55 13.40
N ALA A 679 -46.56 13.77 14.23
CA ALA A 679 -46.43 13.75 15.69
C ALA A 679 -45.93 12.38 16.18
N ALA A 680 -46.52 11.28 15.69
CA ALA A 680 -46.06 9.93 15.99
C ALA A 680 -44.63 9.66 15.48
N SER A 681 -44.26 10.11 14.27
CA SER A 681 -42.90 10.01 13.71
C SER A 681 -41.83 10.68 14.59
N ILE A 682 -42.17 11.81 15.22
CA ILE A 682 -41.27 12.51 16.16
C ILE A 682 -41.06 11.70 17.45
N VAL A 683 -42.10 11.03 17.93
CA VAL A 683 -42.09 10.23 19.16
C VAL A 683 -41.39 8.88 18.95
N THR A 684 -41.67 8.21 17.83
CA THR A 684 -41.10 6.90 17.47
C THR A 684 -39.62 7.01 17.11
N SER A 685 -39.21 8.07 16.40
CA SER A 685 -37.78 8.38 16.21
C SER A 685 -37.04 8.65 17.53
N TRP A 686 -37.66 9.38 18.47
CA TRP A 686 -37.08 9.57 19.82
C TRP A 686 -36.94 8.26 20.59
N PHE A 687 -37.95 7.40 20.58
CA PHE A 687 -37.85 6.06 21.17
C PHE A 687 -36.79 5.19 20.49
N GLY A 688 -36.64 5.31 19.17
CA GLY A 688 -35.57 4.67 18.39
C GLY A 688 -34.15 5.02 18.84
N ILE A 689 -33.92 6.24 19.39
CA ILE A 689 -32.62 6.61 19.97
C ILE A 689 -32.19 5.57 21.01
N PHE A 690 -33.10 5.11 21.89
CA PHE A 690 -32.75 4.20 22.98
C PHE A 690 -32.42 2.77 22.53
N SER A 691 -32.87 2.33 21.35
CA SER A 691 -32.67 0.95 20.89
C SER A 691 -31.27 0.63 20.36
N ASP A 692 -30.55 1.65 19.88
CA ASP A 692 -29.25 1.56 19.20
C ASP A 692 -29.18 0.47 18.10
N PHE A 693 -28.76 -0.75 18.44
CA PHE A 693 -28.61 -1.89 17.53
C PHE A 693 -29.68 -2.99 17.68
N ARG A 694 -30.60 -2.88 18.65
CA ARG A 694 -31.52 -3.97 19.03
C ARG A 694 -32.75 -4.08 18.11
N GLY A 695 -33.00 -3.04 17.31
CA GLY A 695 -34.24 -2.88 16.55
C GLY A 695 -35.41 -2.46 17.45
N VAL A 696 -36.42 -1.85 16.83
CA VAL A 696 -37.73 -1.55 17.43
C VAL A 696 -38.80 -1.97 16.44
N ARG A 697 -39.98 -2.32 16.93
CA ARG A 697 -41.21 -2.27 16.13
C ARG A 697 -42.25 -1.39 16.78
N PHE A 698 -42.97 -0.62 15.99
CA PHE A 698 -44.04 0.27 16.44
C PHE A 698 -45.40 -0.17 15.86
N PRO A 699 -45.91 -1.35 16.27
CA PRO A 699 -47.16 -1.89 15.72
C PRO A 699 -48.32 -0.96 15.99
N VAL A 700 -49.12 -0.69 14.97
CA VAL A 700 -50.14 0.38 15.01
C VAL A 700 -51.54 -0.17 15.21
N THR A 701 -52.27 0.38 16.17
CA THR A 701 -53.70 0.13 16.35
C THR A 701 -54.51 1.42 16.22
N VAL A 702 -55.77 1.29 15.80
CA VAL A 702 -56.73 2.39 15.67
C VAL A 702 -58.00 2.00 16.41
N GLY A 703 -58.48 2.87 17.31
CA GLY A 703 -59.68 2.65 18.12
C GLY A 703 -59.54 1.67 19.29
N ASP A 704 -58.46 0.86 19.35
CA ASP A 704 -58.30 -0.20 20.36
C ASP A 704 -56.95 -0.18 21.08
N LEU A 705 -56.98 -0.46 22.39
CA LEU A 705 -55.81 -0.45 23.28
C LEU A 705 -55.18 -1.84 23.42
N PRO A 706 -53.88 -2.04 23.14
CA PRO A 706 -53.19 -3.30 23.44
C PRO A 706 -52.92 -3.46 24.95
N ASN A 707 -52.58 -4.67 25.37
CA ASN A 707 -52.09 -4.95 26.73
C ASN A 707 -50.64 -4.44 26.89
N GLY A 708 -50.20 -4.19 28.12
CA GLY A 708 -48.86 -3.68 28.41
C GLY A 708 -48.73 -2.16 28.21
N ASN A 709 -47.56 -1.72 27.74
CA ASN A 709 -47.23 -0.29 27.58
C ASN A 709 -47.47 0.17 26.14
N ALA A 710 -48.04 1.36 25.94
CA ALA A 710 -48.28 1.92 24.60
C ALA A 710 -48.21 3.46 24.56
N VAL A 711 -47.96 4.01 23.37
CA VAL A 711 -48.09 5.44 23.08
C VAL A 711 -49.47 5.69 22.48
N VAL A 712 -50.21 6.69 22.98
CA VAL A 712 -51.55 7.03 22.50
C VAL A 712 -51.55 8.45 21.95
N LEU A 713 -51.94 8.63 20.69
CA LEU A 713 -52.16 9.94 20.07
C LEU A 713 -53.67 10.14 19.84
N ALA A 714 -54.24 11.14 20.52
CA ALA A 714 -55.68 11.33 20.57
C ALA A 714 -56.06 12.81 20.56
N LEU A 715 -57.04 13.19 19.73
CA LEU A 715 -57.73 14.47 19.89
C LEU A 715 -58.66 14.40 21.10
N ARG A 716 -58.79 15.49 21.85
CA ARG A 716 -59.49 15.54 23.15
C ARG A 716 -60.99 15.23 23.10
N ASP A 717 -61.60 15.37 21.93
CA ASP A 717 -63.01 15.07 21.62
C ASP A 717 -63.26 13.59 21.26
N SER A 718 -62.21 12.83 20.94
CA SER A 718 -62.34 11.43 20.50
C SER A 718 -62.81 10.46 21.60
N GLU A 719 -63.52 9.40 21.21
CA GLU A 719 -64.09 8.42 22.16
C GLU A 719 -63.01 7.78 23.05
N LEU A 720 -61.82 7.52 22.50
CA LEU A 720 -60.69 6.96 23.25
C LEU A 720 -60.13 7.97 24.27
N ALA A 721 -60.04 9.26 23.95
CA ALA A 721 -59.58 10.29 24.89
C ALA A 721 -60.52 10.41 26.11
N SER A 722 -61.84 10.28 25.89
CA SER A 722 -62.83 10.35 26.98
C SER A 722 -62.63 9.26 28.05
N LYS A 723 -62.07 8.11 27.67
CA LYS A 723 -61.81 6.94 28.55
C LYS A 723 -60.48 7.03 29.31
N LEU A 724 -59.64 8.04 29.05
CA LEU A 724 -58.28 8.16 29.57
C LEU A 724 -58.10 9.24 30.67
N THR A 725 -59.20 9.85 31.14
CA THR A 725 -59.20 10.80 32.27
C THR A 725 -58.15 11.91 32.10
N LEU A 726 -58.25 12.62 30.98
CA LEU A 726 -57.35 13.73 30.64
C LEU A 726 -57.70 15.02 31.40
N PRO A 727 -56.71 15.86 31.78
CA PRO A 727 -56.97 17.13 32.45
C PRO A 727 -57.84 18.10 31.64
N SER A 728 -58.79 18.77 32.30
CA SER A 728 -59.96 19.42 31.68
C SER A 728 -59.74 20.78 31.00
N ARG A 729 -58.52 21.33 31.00
CA ARG A 729 -58.22 22.62 30.33
C ARG A 729 -57.85 22.33 28.85
N PRO A 730 -58.21 23.20 27.90
CA PRO A 730 -57.83 23.04 26.50
C PRO A 730 -56.33 23.23 26.28
N GLY A 731 -55.86 22.70 25.16
CA GLY A 731 -54.50 22.80 24.66
C GLY A 731 -53.70 21.50 24.71
N ALA A 732 -52.58 21.52 23.98
CA ALA A 732 -51.55 20.50 23.92
C ALA A 732 -51.12 20.01 25.32
N VAL A 733 -51.20 18.69 25.53
CA VAL A 733 -50.90 18.02 26.81
C VAL A 733 -50.11 16.73 26.59
N LEU A 734 -49.16 16.48 27.48
CA LEU A 734 -48.50 15.17 27.67
C LEU A 734 -48.98 14.59 29.00
N ALA A 735 -49.35 13.30 29.03
CA ALA A 735 -49.78 12.63 30.26
C ALA A 735 -49.34 11.16 30.30
N ILE A 736 -49.16 10.62 31.51
CA ILE A 736 -49.06 9.18 31.74
C ILE A 736 -50.33 8.70 32.45
N ARG A 737 -50.90 7.59 31.98
CA ARG A 737 -52.09 6.95 32.55
C ARG A 737 -51.84 5.46 32.72
N ASP A 738 -52.55 4.83 33.65
CA ASP A 738 -52.64 3.37 33.74
C ASP A 738 -53.37 2.83 32.50
N ASN A 739 -52.96 1.65 32.02
CA ASN A 739 -53.66 0.98 30.94
C ASN A 739 -54.94 0.30 31.48
N PRO A 740 -56.16 0.66 31.03
CA PRO A 740 -57.39 0.02 31.50
C PRO A 740 -57.48 -1.49 31.23
N ARG A 741 -56.60 -2.05 30.40
CA ARG A 741 -56.49 -3.49 30.10
C ARG A 741 -55.34 -4.21 30.82
N ASP A 742 -54.42 -3.50 31.48
CA ASP A 742 -53.28 -4.09 32.18
C ASP A 742 -52.88 -3.26 33.41
N THR A 743 -53.05 -3.84 34.61
CA THR A 743 -52.73 -3.19 35.90
C THR A 743 -51.25 -2.83 36.08
N TYR A 744 -50.34 -3.38 35.27
CA TYR A 744 -48.92 -3.02 35.24
C TYR A 744 -48.53 -2.21 33.99
N GLY A 745 -49.45 -2.06 33.03
CA GLY A 745 -49.25 -1.32 31.80
C GLY A 745 -49.49 0.19 31.95
N LYS A 746 -48.74 0.99 31.20
CA LYS A 746 -48.85 2.45 31.15
C LYS A 746 -49.12 2.94 29.73
N LEU A 747 -49.83 4.06 29.63
CA LEU A 747 -50.16 4.75 28.38
C LEU A 747 -49.49 6.13 28.41
N LEU A 748 -48.61 6.41 27.45
CA LEU A 748 -48.06 7.75 27.21
C LEU A 748 -49.00 8.47 26.26
N VAL A 749 -49.87 9.31 26.81
CA VAL A 749 -50.91 10.01 26.05
C VAL A 749 -50.40 11.37 25.60
N ILE A 750 -50.50 11.60 24.29
CA ILE A 750 -50.14 12.84 23.60
C ILE A 750 -51.42 13.36 22.99
N ALA A 751 -51.95 14.45 23.52
CA ALA A 751 -53.28 14.94 23.18
C ALA A 751 -53.32 16.47 23.00
N GLY A 752 -54.35 16.93 22.30
CA GLY A 752 -54.62 18.34 22.01
C GLY A 752 -56.01 18.50 21.42
N ASP A 753 -56.42 19.75 21.21
CA ASP A 753 -57.69 20.09 20.57
C ASP A 753 -57.56 20.22 19.04
N SER A 754 -56.34 20.10 18.49
CA SER A 754 -56.07 20.08 17.04
C SER A 754 -54.83 19.25 16.66
N PRO A 755 -54.64 18.88 15.37
CA PRO A 755 -53.45 18.14 14.92
C PRO A 755 -52.12 18.88 15.13
N ASP A 756 -52.10 20.21 14.97
CA ASP A 756 -50.91 21.04 15.25
C ASP A 756 -50.48 20.99 16.73
N GLU A 757 -51.45 20.82 17.64
CA GLU A 757 -51.19 20.65 19.06
C GLU A 757 -50.56 19.27 19.36
N LEU A 758 -50.92 18.22 18.62
CA LEU A 758 -50.25 16.92 18.72
C LEU A 758 -48.78 17.02 18.31
N VAL A 759 -48.49 17.70 17.20
CA VAL A 759 -47.11 17.97 16.73
C VAL A 759 -46.35 18.82 17.75
N SER A 760 -47.00 19.80 18.37
CA SER A 760 -46.41 20.65 19.41
C SER A 760 -46.11 19.89 20.70
N ALA A 761 -47.01 19.01 21.14
CA ALA A 761 -46.80 18.13 22.29
C ALA A 761 -45.65 17.13 22.05
N ALA A 762 -45.65 16.46 20.88
CA ALA A 762 -44.59 15.56 20.45
C ALA A 762 -43.22 16.26 20.39
N ARG A 763 -43.14 17.46 19.79
CA ARG A 763 -41.91 18.26 19.76
C ARG A 763 -41.43 18.64 21.17
N SER A 764 -42.34 18.96 22.09
CA SER A 764 -41.99 19.34 23.46
C SER A 764 -41.44 18.16 24.27
N LEU A 765 -42.06 16.97 24.16
CA LEU A 765 -41.59 15.71 24.76
C LEU A 765 -40.10 15.48 24.48
N VAL A 766 -39.72 15.54 23.20
CA VAL A 766 -38.39 15.12 22.72
C VAL A 766 -37.30 16.21 22.83
N THR A 767 -37.65 17.45 23.19
CA THR A 767 -36.69 18.59 23.24
C THR A 767 -36.51 19.21 24.62
N ARG A 768 -37.58 19.44 25.38
CA ARG A 768 -37.48 20.11 26.70
C ARG A 768 -37.00 19.18 27.82
N ASN A 769 -36.94 17.87 27.56
CA ASN A 769 -36.78 16.83 28.58
C ASN A 769 -37.83 17.00 29.68
N ASN A 770 -39.11 17.14 29.27
CA ASN A 770 -40.28 17.25 30.17
C ASN A 770 -40.41 16.02 31.10
N ALA A 771 -39.67 14.95 30.80
CA ALA A 771 -39.31 13.83 31.68
C ALA A 771 -38.48 14.24 32.94
N LYS A 772 -38.81 15.40 33.51
CA LYS A 772 -38.31 15.95 34.79
C LYS A 772 -39.38 16.73 35.56
N ALA A 773 -40.58 16.89 34.99
CA ALA A 773 -41.73 17.38 35.74
C ALA A 773 -42.30 16.21 36.54
N HIS A 774 -42.21 16.28 37.87
CA HIS A 774 -42.82 15.32 38.78
C HIS A 774 -44.34 15.47 38.79
N ALA A 775 -45.00 14.93 37.76
CA ALA A 775 -46.41 15.16 37.45
C ALA A 775 -46.97 14.05 36.55
N ASP A 776 -48.26 13.75 36.70
CA ASP A 776 -48.99 12.81 35.85
C ASP A 776 -49.31 13.39 34.46
N ALA A 777 -49.44 14.71 34.36
CA ALA A 777 -49.74 15.43 33.14
C ALA A 777 -49.17 16.87 33.12
N VAL A 778 -48.74 17.34 31.95
CA VAL A 778 -48.14 18.67 31.73
C VAL A 778 -48.70 19.32 30.46
N TYR A 779 -49.12 20.58 30.59
CA TYR A 779 -49.54 21.43 29.47
C TYR A 779 -48.35 22.05 28.74
N ILE A 780 -48.46 22.13 27.42
CA ILE A 780 -47.35 22.48 26.54
C ILE A 780 -47.52 23.89 25.97
N SER A 781 -46.70 24.83 26.46
CA SER A 781 -46.44 26.10 25.79
C SER A 781 -45.46 25.92 24.62
N ALA A 782 -45.48 26.87 23.67
CA ALA A 782 -44.61 26.86 22.49
C ALA A 782 -43.13 26.56 22.79
N VAL A 783 -42.49 25.83 21.87
CA VAL A 783 -41.12 25.33 22.02
C VAL A 783 -40.27 25.74 20.83
N SER A 784 -39.12 26.35 21.10
CA SER A 784 -38.09 26.59 20.08
C SER A 784 -37.27 25.33 19.85
N LEU A 785 -37.11 24.92 18.59
CA LEU A 785 -36.28 23.77 18.21
C LEU A 785 -34.80 24.19 18.08
N PRO A 786 -33.83 23.33 18.45
CA PRO A 786 -32.43 23.60 18.19
C PRO A 786 -32.15 23.56 16.68
N LEU A 787 -31.46 24.59 16.16
CA LEU A 787 -31.03 24.62 14.76
C LEU A 787 -29.97 23.55 14.49
N ARG A 788 -30.30 22.62 13.60
CA ARG A 788 -29.42 21.54 13.14
C ARG A 788 -28.66 21.92 11.86
N ARG A 789 -27.58 21.19 11.60
CA ARG A 789 -26.72 21.31 10.41
C ARG A 789 -26.43 19.92 9.84
N GLU A 790 -26.03 19.90 8.57
CA GLU A 790 -25.57 18.66 7.93
C GLU A 790 -24.41 18.04 8.73
N TYR A 791 -24.45 16.72 8.90
CA TYR A 791 -23.46 15.90 9.62
C TYR A 791 -23.33 16.17 11.14
N ASP A 792 -24.21 16.96 11.78
CA ASP A 792 -24.15 17.24 13.24
C ASP A 792 -24.73 16.14 14.16
N ALA A 793 -24.91 14.94 13.60
CA ALA A 793 -25.54 13.78 14.24
C ALA A 793 -24.82 13.37 15.55
N PRO A 794 -25.50 13.37 16.72
CA PRO A 794 -24.90 12.99 17.99
C PRO A 794 -24.24 11.60 18.05
N ARG A 795 -24.62 10.68 17.15
CA ARG A 795 -24.01 9.34 17.03
C ARG A 795 -22.92 9.22 15.97
N TRP A 796 -22.56 10.27 15.25
CA TRP A 796 -21.50 10.22 14.23
C TRP A 796 -20.23 10.91 14.75
N LEU A 797 -19.07 10.36 14.39
CA LEU A 797 -17.78 10.93 14.76
C LEU A 797 -17.51 12.17 13.91
N ASP A 798 -17.49 13.34 14.57
CA ASP A 798 -17.36 14.65 13.92
C ASP A 798 -16.13 14.71 13.00
N ALA A 799 -16.37 14.81 11.69
CA ALA A 799 -15.33 14.79 10.68
C ALA A 799 -14.64 16.16 10.47
N SER A 800 -15.09 17.22 11.15
CA SER A 800 -14.48 18.55 11.04
C SER A 800 -13.25 18.74 11.93
N LYS A 801 -13.06 17.89 12.96
CA LYS A 801 -12.04 18.04 14.00
C LYS A 801 -11.64 16.69 14.63
N PRO A 802 -10.53 16.61 15.39
CA PRO A 802 -10.23 15.43 16.20
C PRO A 802 -11.34 15.16 17.22
N ALA A 803 -11.95 13.98 17.17
CA ALA A 803 -13.10 13.61 17.99
C ALA A 803 -12.77 12.43 18.93
N THR A 804 -13.25 12.50 20.17
CA THR A 804 -12.87 11.58 21.25
C THR A 804 -13.70 10.30 21.26
N ILE A 805 -13.02 9.15 21.25
CA ILE A 805 -13.67 7.83 21.19
C ILE A 805 -14.39 7.48 22.51
N GLY A 806 -13.97 8.09 23.62
CA GLY A 806 -14.61 7.94 24.93
C GLY A 806 -16.02 8.53 25.06
N THR A 807 -16.57 9.14 24.00
CA THR A 807 -17.99 9.50 23.90
C THR A 807 -18.89 8.28 23.70
N TYR A 808 -18.39 7.23 23.04
CA TYR A 808 -19.17 6.03 22.67
C TYR A 808 -19.21 4.94 23.76
N THR A 809 -18.51 5.11 24.88
CA THR A 809 -18.35 4.05 25.90
C THR A 809 -18.03 4.61 27.29
N THR A 810 -18.27 3.79 28.33
CA THR A 810 -17.96 4.11 29.73
C THR A 810 -16.49 3.85 30.05
N ALA A 811 -15.97 4.47 31.12
CA ALA A 811 -14.60 4.26 31.56
C ALA A 811 -14.33 2.78 31.93
N GLU A 812 -15.26 2.14 32.64
CA GLU A 812 -15.18 0.73 33.04
C GLU A 812 -14.97 -0.21 31.83
N ARG A 813 -15.70 0.04 30.73
CA ARG A 813 -15.59 -0.73 29.47
C ARG A 813 -14.30 -0.46 28.69
N LEU A 814 -13.47 0.48 29.13
CA LEU A 814 -12.13 0.75 28.61
C LEU A 814 -11.00 0.23 29.52
N THR A 815 -11.33 -0.37 30.67
CA THR A 815 -10.34 -0.98 31.58
C THR A 815 -10.32 -2.51 31.49
N LEU A 816 -9.15 -3.10 31.70
CA LEU A 816 -8.90 -4.54 31.72
C LEU A 816 -8.02 -4.92 32.91
N LYS A 817 -8.28 -6.11 33.46
CA LYS A 817 -7.42 -6.81 34.41
C LYS A 817 -6.86 -8.05 33.70
N GLY A 818 -5.54 -8.16 33.59
CA GLY A 818 -4.88 -9.16 32.74
C GLY A 818 -5.02 -8.90 31.23
N SER A 819 -4.55 -9.86 30.41
CA SER A 819 -4.65 -9.79 28.94
C SER A 819 -6.10 -9.92 28.45
N GLY A 820 -6.50 -9.13 27.45
CA GLY A 820 -7.86 -9.11 26.91
C GLY A 820 -8.10 -8.07 25.82
N SER A 821 -9.33 -7.95 25.31
CA SER A 821 -9.71 -7.04 24.22
C SER A 821 -10.60 -5.88 24.72
N VAL A 822 -10.18 -4.63 24.51
CA VAL A 822 -11.09 -3.48 24.54
C VAL A 822 -11.68 -3.29 23.15
N ASN A 823 -13.01 -3.22 23.02
CA ASN A 823 -13.68 -2.94 21.73
C ASN A 823 -14.43 -1.61 21.84
N VAL A 824 -14.17 -0.69 20.90
CA VAL A 824 -14.85 0.59 20.79
C VAL A 824 -15.57 0.64 19.45
N TYR A 825 -16.90 0.64 19.51
CA TYR A 825 -17.77 0.78 18.35
C TYR A 825 -18.05 2.26 18.12
N PHE A 826 -17.87 2.74 16.90
CA PHE A 826 -18.11 4.13 16.51
C PHE A 826 -18.68 4.19 15.09
N ARG A 827 -19.37 5.28 14.77
CA ARG A 827 -19.92 5.53 13.42
C ARG A 827 -19.21 6.75 12.83
N ILE A 828 -18.98 6.77 11.52
CA ILE A 828 -18.47 7.94 10.80
C ILE A 828 -19.53 8.43 9.79
N PRO A 829 -19.48 9.69 9.31
CA PRO A 829 -20.40 10.15 8.27
C PRO A 829 -20.34 9.24 7.01
N PRO A 830 -21.49 8.71 6.52
CA PRO A 830 -21.54 7.66 5.48
C PRO A 830 -20.92 7.99 4.12
N ASP A 831 -20.60 9.26 3.87
CA ASP A 831 -20.17 9.82 2.60
C ASP A 831 -18.72 10.34 2.60
N LEU A 832 -17.94 10.06 3.64
CA LEU A 832 -16.51 10.36 3.62
C LEU A 832 -15.80 9.60 2.50
N PHE A 833 -15.18 10.34 1.58
CA PHE A 833 -14.35 9.78 0.52
C PHE A 833 -13.00 9.34 1.09
N LEU A 834 -13.00 8.21 1.81
CA LEU A 834 -11.87 7.63 2.52
C LEU A 834 -10.61 7.51 1.64
N GLN A 835 -10.77 7.27 0.33
CA GLN A 835 -9.71 7.22 -0.67
C GLN A 835 -8.98 8.57 -0.90
N ALA A 836 -9.44 9.67 -0.29
CA ALA A 836 -8.75 10.97 -0.26
C ALA A 836 -7.43 10.96 0.52
N ARG A 837 -7.23 10.03 1.46
CA ARG A 837 -5.99 9.87 2.23
C ARG A 837 -5.59 8.41 2.29
N GLU A 838 -4.34 8.12 2.64
CA GLU A 838 -3.86 6.74 2.87
C GLU A 838 -4.16 6.27 4.30
N SER A 839 -4.10 7.19 5.27
CA SER A 839 -4.36 6.94 6.69
C SER A 839 -4.86 8.19 7.42
N VAL A 840 -5.57 7.99 8.52
CA VAL A 840 -5.94 9.01 9.51
C VAL A 840 -5.28 8.70 10.87
N PRO A 841 -4.87 9.69 11.67
CA PRO A 841 -4.23 9.44 12.95
C PRO A 841 -5.27 9.15 14.05
N LEU A 842 -4.98 8.10 14.81
CA LEU A 842 -5.56 7.80 16.12
C LEU A 842 -4.54 8.22 17.18
N LEU A 843 -4.86 9.23 17.99
CA LEU A 843 -4.15 9.53 19.23
C LEU A 843 -4.64 8.55 20.30
N LEU A 844 -3.90 7.46 20.49
CA LEU A 844 -4.21 6.46 21.51
C LEU A 844 -3.51 6.83 22.82
N LYS A 845 -4.29 7.19 23.84
CA LYS A 845 -3.83 7.40 25.21
C LYS A 845 -4.22 6.18 26.05
N TYR A 846 -3.27 5.63 26.79
CA TYR A 846 -3.45 4.40 27.55
C TYR A 846 -2.63 4.46 28.84
N SER A 847 -3.03 3.69 29.85
CA SER A 847 -2.25 3.48 31.06
C SER A 847 -2.19 2.00 31.42
N TYR A 848 -1.11 1.57 32.06
CA TYR A 848 -0.88 0.14 32.33
C TYR A 848 0.03 -0.12 33.54
N ALA A 849 -0.12 -1.28 34.16
CA ALA A 849 0.70 -1.78 35.27
C ALA A 849 0.88 -3.31 35.20
N GLY A 850 1.89 -3.84 35.92
CA GLY A 850 2.09 -5.29 36.05
C GLY A 850 2.86 -5.96 34.90
N VAL A 851 3.59 -5.18 34.09
CA VAL A 851 4.41 -5.69 32.98
C VAL A 851 5.75 -6.17 33.54
N ALA A 852 5.98 -7.48 33.52
CA ALA A 852 7.22 -8.09 33.98
C ALA A 852 8.41 -7.81 33.05
N GLU A 853 9.63 -7.81 33.61
CA GLU A 853 10.86 -7.69 32.82
C GLU A 853 11.07 -8.91 31.92
N GLY A 854 11.62 -8.70 30.73
CA GLY A 854 11.77 -9.75 29.70
C GLY A 854 10.46 -10.17 29.01
N SER A 855 9.30 -9.67 29.43
CA SER A 855 8.02 -9.91 28.75
C SER A 855 8.02 -9.39 27.30
N ARG A 856 7.12 -9.97 26.50
CA ARG A 856 6.80 -9.52 25.14
C ARG A 856 5.51 -8.69 25.11
N ALA A 857 5.19 -8.02 26.21
CA ALA A 857 3.92 -7.32 26.37
C ALA A 857 3.70 -6.25 25.30
N ALA A 858 2.48 -6.16 24.76
CA ALA A 858 2.12 -5.25 23.69
C ALA A 858 0.62 -4.89 23.69
N LEU A 859 0.31 -3.75 23.07
CA LEU A 859 -1.04 -3.36 22.65
C LEU A 859 -1.14 -3.54 21.14
N HIS A 860 -1.96 -4.50 20.71
CA HIS A 860 -2.27 -4.71 19.30
C HIS A 860 -3.50 -3.88 18.92
N VAL A 861 -3.37 -3.01 17.93
CA VAL A 861 -4.46 -2.15 17.45
C VAL A 861 -5.02 -2.74 16.17
N ARG A 862 -6.30 -3.14 16.21
CA ARG A 862 -7.06 -3.67 15.09
C ARG A 862 -8.21 -2.73 14.72
N LEU A 863 -8.50 -2.60 13.43
CA LEU A 863 -9.65 -1.88 12.90
C LEU A 863 -10.46 -2.82 12.01
N ASN A 864 -11.73 -3.05 12.33
CA ASN A 864 -12.62 -3.98 11.64
C ASN A 864 -11.99 -5.38 11.49
N ASP A 865 -11.65 -5.97 12.64
CA ASP A 865 -10.97 -7.27 12.84
C ASP A 865 -9.64 -7.47 12.10
N ARG A 866 -8.97 -6.38 11.71
CA ARG A 866 -7.71 -6.41 10.97
C ARG A 866 -6.60 -5.65 11.67
N ASP A 867 -5.46 -6.31 11.87
CA ASP A 867 -4.25 -5.72 12.47
C ASP A 867 -3.74 -4.49 11.72
N ILE A 868 -3.44 -3.44 12.49
CA ILE A 868 -2.88 -2.18 12.03
C ILE A 868 -1.48 -1.96 12.62
N ASP A 869 -1.33 -2.07 13.94
CA ASP A 869 -0.10 -1.71 14.66
C ASP A 869 0.06 -2.49 15.98
N SER A 870 1.26 -2.45 16.59
CA SER A 870 1.65 -3.24 17.76
C SER A 870 2.60 -2.45 18.69
N ILE A 871 2.04 -1.70 19.64
CA ILE A 871 2.80 -0.85 20.56
C ILE A 871 3.37 -1.71 21.69
N ARG A 872 4.70 -1.86 21.76
CA ARG A 872 5.35 -2.67 22.82
C ARG A 872 5.34 -1.95 24.17
N LEU A 873 4.82 -2.60 25.20
CA LEU A 873 4.84 -2.12 26.58
C LEU A 873 6.23 -2.30 27.21
N LYS A 874 6.59 -1.38 28.11
CA LYS A 874 7.86 -1.44 28.87
C LYS A 874 7.62 -2.12 30.23
N PRO A 875 8.63 -2.73 30.87
CA PRO A 875 8.47 -3.26 32.23
C PRO A 875 8.03 -2.16 33.21
N ALA A 876 6.99 -2.44 34.01
CA ALA A 876 6.33 -1.47 34.88
C ALA A 876 5.61 -2.18 36.04
N SER A 877 5.99 -1.85 37.28
CA SER A 877 5.36 -2.34 38.52
C SER A 877 4.29 -1.38 39.08
N SER A 878 4.38 -0.09 38.79
CA SER A 878 3.34 0.91 39.05
C SER A 878 2.52 1.19 37.79
N ASN A 879 1.43 1.95 37.91
CA ASN A 879 0.74 2.49 36.73
C ASN A 879 1.66 3.46 35.96
N VAL A 880 1.71 3.30 34.63
CA VAL A 880 2.47 4.12 33.69
C VAL A 880 1.52 4.58 32.59
N ASP A 881 1.40 5.89 32.41
CA ASP A 881 0.63 6.49 31.33
C ASP A 881 1.48 6.60 30.06
N GLY A 882 0.84 6.38 28.90
CA GLY A 882 1.44 6.41 27.58
C GLY A 882 0.51 7.04 26.54
N GLN A 883 1.11 7.59 25.48
CA GLN A 883 0.39 8.11 24.33
C GLN A 883 1.17 7.82 23.07
N GLU A 884 0.48 7.37 22.02
CA GLU A 884 1.07 7.00 20.73
C GLU A 884 0.14 7.45 19.58
N ILE A 885 0.70 7.74 18.40
CA ILE A 885 -0.08 8.16 17.22
C ILE A 885 -0.08 7.03 16.19
N VAL A 886 -1.10 6.18 16.27
CA VAL A 886 -1.30 5.06 15.35
C VAL A 886 -1.95 5.56 14.07
N ARG A 887 -1.43 5.15 12.90
CA ARG A 887 -1.97 5.55 11.59
C ARG A 887 -2.97 4.52 11.08
N LEU A 888 -4.26 4.76 11.29
CA LEU A 888 -5.35 3.90 10.81
C LEU A 888 -5.48 4.04 9.28
N PRO A 889 -5.25 3.00 8.46
CA PRO A 889 -5.35 3.09 7.02
C PRO A 889 -6.80 3.28 6.58
N THR A 890 -7.07 4.26 5.73
CA THR A 890 -8.44 4.62 5.30
C THR A 890 -9.17 3.46 4.62
N GLY A 891 -8.45 2.68 3.80
CA GLY A 891 -8.94 1.45 3.16
C GLY A 891 -9.19 0.26 4.10
N ARG A 892 -9.19 0.48 5.42
CA ARG A 892 -9.64 -0.49 6.45
C ARG A 892 -10.94 -0.07 7.13
N PHE A 893 -11.38 1.19 6.97
CA PHE A 893 -12.68 1.66 7.44
C PHE A 893 -13.82 1.09 6.56
N GLN A 894 -15.00 0.95 7.16
CA GLN A 894 -16.28 0.81 6.46
C GLN A 894 -16.96 2.20 6.40
N PRO A 895 -17.88 2.46 5.46
CA PRO A 895 -18.44 3.81 5.25
C PRO A 895 -19.13 4.41 6.48
N TYR A 896 -19.71 3.58 7.36
CA TYR A 896 -20.52 4.03 8.50
C TYR A 896 -20.03 3.41 9.82
N THR A 897 -20.55 2.25 10.21
CA THR A 897 -20.19 1.56 11.46
C THR A 897 -18.78 0.99 11.39
N ASN A 898 -17.98 1.22 12.43
CA ASN A 898 -16.60 0.76 12.54
C ASN A 898 -16.30 0.25 13.96
N THR A 899 -15.39 -0.71 14.07
CA THR A 899 -14.93 -1.28 15.35
C THR A 899 -13.42 -1.11 15.48
N LEU A 900 -12.98 -0.33 16.47
CA LEU A 900 -11.60 -0.25 16.92
C LEU A 900 -11.41 -1.25 18.07
N THR A 901 -10.58 -2.26 17.88
CA THR A 901 -10.23 -3.22 18.94
C THR A 901 -8.77 -3.01 19.36
N ILE A 902 -8.54 -2.96 20.67
CA ILE A 902 -7.22 -2.84 21.27
C ILE A 902 -7.03 -4.08 22.15
N ASP A 903 -6.24 -5.04 21.67
CA ASP A 903 -5.91 -6.25 22.42
C ASP A 903 -4.64 -6.00 23.24
N VAL A 904 -4.75 -6.26 24.54
CA VAL A 904 -3.64 -6.18 25.49
C VAL A 904 -3.11 -7.59 25.71
N ASP A 905 -1.86 -7.85 25.33
CA ASP A 905 -1.14 -9.04 25.77
C ASP A 905 -0.02 -8.63 26.72
N PHE A 906 -0.03 -9.15 27.96
CA PHE A 906 1.09 -9.03 28.90
C PHE A 906 2.19 -10.08 28.66
N GLY A 907 1.92 -11.06 27.79
CA GLY A 907 2.79 -12.17 27.45
C GLY A 907 2.81 -13.27 28.51
N ARG A 908 3.60 -14.32 28.26
CA ARG A 908 3.66 -15.53 29.11
C ARG A 908 4.44 -15.36 30.43
N ALA A 909 4.92 -14.15 30.73
CA ALA A 909 5.54 -13.86 32.02
C ALA A 909 4.43 -13.45 32.99
N GLY A 910 4.35 -14.13 34.14
CA GLY A 910 3.42 -13.75 35.21
C GLY A 910 3.70 -12.33 35.71
N ALA A 911 2.69 -11.69 36.28
CA ALA A 911 2.83 -10.37 36.87
C ALA A 911 3.94 -10.35 37.95
N PRO A 912 4.64 -9.20 38.16
CA PRO A 912 5.50 -9.02 39.32
C PRO A 912 4.75 -9.34 40.62
N THR A 913 5.40 -10.02 41.56
CA THR A 913 4.78 -10.45 42.83
C THR A 913 4.18 -9.27 43.59
N GLY A 914 2.87 -9.33 43.86
CA GLY A 914 2.11 -8.27 44.54
C GLY A 914 1.50 -7.21 43.61
N VAL A 915 1.71 -7.29 42.29
CA VAL A 915 1.18 -6.32 41.32
C VAL A 915 0.13 -6.97 40.41
N TRP A 916 -1.05 -6.36 40.30
CA TRP A 916 -2.06 -6.77 39.32
C TRP A 916 -1.70 -6.29 37.91
N GLN A 917 -1.84 -7.16 36.91
CA GLN A 917 -1.83 -6.74 35.51
C GLN A 917 -3.07 -5.90 35.22
N TYR A 918 -2.85 -4.67 34.76
CA TYR A 918 -3.91 -3.69 34.52
C TYR A 918 -3.59 -2.92 33.24
N ALA A 919 -4.61 -2.65 32.44
CA ALA A 919 -4.52 -1.72 31.32
C ALA A 919 -5.83 -0.94 31.19
N ALA A 920 -5.74 0.32 30.79
CA ALA A 920 -6.89 1.17 30.54
C ALA A 920 -6.65 2.07 29.32
N ILE A 921 -7.69 2.24 28.51
CA ILE A 921 -7.69 3.19 27.39
C ILE A 921 -8.38 4.47 27.85
N HIS A 922 -7.73 5.61 27.65
CA HIS A 922 -8.23 6.89 28.15
C HIS A 922 -9.33 7.43 27.22
N ARG A 923 -10.37 8.04 27.81
CA ARG A 923 -11.54 8.57 27.06
C ARG A 923 -11.16 9.74 26.14
N GLU A 924 -10.05 10.39 26.46
CA GLU A 924 -9.40 11.49 25.76
C GLU A 924 -8.54 11.02 24.56
N SER A 925 -8.57 9.73 24.24
CA SER A 925 -8.10 9.19 22.96
C SER A 925 -9.01 9.66 21.83
N SER A 926 -8.45 10.00 20.68
CA SER A 926 -9.21 10.63 19.58
C SER A 926 -8.79 10.13 18.20
N ILE A 927 -9.76 10.08 17.28
CA ILE A 927 -9.55 9.85 15.86
C ILE A 927 -9.74 11.19 15.15
N ASP A 928 -8.82 11.53 14.24
CA ASP A 928 -8.88 12.76 13.45
C ASP A 928 -9.19 12.46 11.99
N LEU A 929 -10.46 12.67 11.61
CA LEU A 929 -10.91 12.57 10.22
C LEU A 929 -10.79 13.91 9.46
N SER A 930 -10.27 14.98 10.09
CA SER A 930 -10.34 16.33 9.54
C SER A 930 -9.67 16.46 8.18
N GLY A 931 -10.45 16.87 7.18
CA GLY A 931 -10.02 16.98 5.78
C GLY A 931 -9.89 15.65 5.03
N VAL A 932 -10.61 14.61 5.46
CA VAL A 932 -11.26 13.69 4.52
C VAL A 932 -12.51 14.41 4.00
N PRO A 933 -12.72 14.56 2.69
CA PRO A 933 -13.86 15.28 2.15
C PRO A 933 -15.11 14.40 2.08
N HIS A 934 -16.29 15.02 2.19
CA HIS A 934 -17.56 14.37 1.91
C HIS A 934 -17.75 14.29 0.39
N SER A 935 -17.71 13.08 -0.16
CA SER A 935 -18.06 12.78 -1.55
C SER A 935 -18.43 11.31 -1.70
N VAL A 936 -19.69 11.06 -2.04
CA VAL A 936 -20.16 9.72 -2.39
C VAL A 936 -21.09 9.78 -3.59
N VAL A 937 -20.91 8.84 -4.52
CA VAL A 937 -21.86 8.59 -5.60
C VAL A 937 -23.16 8.09 -4.98
N LEU A 938 -24.28 8.67 -5.38
CA LEU A 938 -25.62 8.17 -5.05
C LEU A 938 -26.31 7.66 -6.33
N PRO A 939 -27.50 7.05 -6.23
CA PRO A 939 -28.13 6.46 -5.04
C PRO A 939 -27.43 5.14 -4.63
N ARG A 940 -27.47 4.75 -3.35
CA ARG A 940 -26.78 3.54 -2.84
C ARG A 940 -27.50 2.92 -1.63
N LEU A 941 -28.19 1.80 -1.88
CA LEU A 941 -28.95 1.05 -0.86
C LEU A 941 -28.15 0.60 0.37
N GLU A 942 -26.83 0.39 0.28
CA GLU A 942 -26.02 0.03 1.47
C GLU A 942 -26.02 1.16 2.51
N LEU A 943 -25.94 2.43 2.05
CA LEU A 943 -25.89 3.59 2.94
C LEU A 943 -27.26 3.83 3.57
N PHE A 944 -28.34 3.61 2.82
CA PHE A 944 -29.69 3.61 3.35
C PHE A 944 -29.89 2.53 4.42
N ALA A 945 -29.58 1.26 4.11
CA ALA A 945 -29.86 0.11 4.97
C ALA A 945 -28.97 0.01 6.22
N ASP A 946 -27.78 0.64 6.21
CA ASP A 946 -26.90 0.71 7.38
C ASP A 946 -27.09 2.00 8.21
N SER A 947 -27.38 3.15 7.56
CA SER A 947 -27.28 4.48 8.19
C SER A 947 -28.45 5.45 7.92
N GLY A 948 -29.37 5.11 7.01
CA GLY A 948 -30.45 5.99 6.56
C GLY A 948 -29.98 7.16 5.68
N TYR A 949 -28.75 7.14 5.17
CA TYR A 949 -28.23 8.20 4.28
C TYR A 949 -28.85 8.08 2.88
N PRO A 950 -29.16 9.19 2.16
CA PRO A 950 -28.91 10.60 2.50
C PRO A 950 -29.92 11.24 3.45
N PHE A 951 -31.04 10.59 3.76
CA PHE A 951 -32.14 11.13 4.57
C PHE A 951 -31.68 11.60 5.96
N THR A 952 -30.72 10.89 6.57
CA THR A 952 -30.15 11.18 7.89
C THR A 952 -29.03 12.23 7.91
N VAL A 953 -28.67 12.84 6.76
CA VAL A 953 -27.64 13.92 6.70
C VAL A 953 -28.01 15.10 7.62
N MET A 954 -29.29 15.42 7.71
CA MET A 954 -29.86 16.36 8.68
C MET A 954 -30.44 15.55 9.85
N PRO A 955 -29.92 15.63 11.09
CA PRO A 955 -30.34 14.75 12.17
C PRO A 955 -31.77 14.95 12.70
N ASP A 956 -32.40 16.08 12.38
CA ASP A 956 -33.83 16.36 12.62
C ASP A 956 -34.75 15.90 11.46
N LEU A 957 -34.14 15.26 10.43
CA LEU A 957 -34.75 14.87 9.15
C LEU A 957 -35.36 16.04 8.35
N GLY A 958 -34.88 17.27 8.56
CA GLY A 958 -35.39 18.47 7.87
C GLY A 958 -35.33 18.39 6.33
N ARG A 959 -34.40 17.61 5.77
CA ARG A 959 -34.24 17.39 4.32
C ARG A 959 -34.93 16.11 3.79
N ALA A 960 -35.63 15.35 4.64
CA ALA A 960 -36.30 14.12 4.26
C ALA A 960 -37.83 14.24 4.31
N ALA A 961 -38.50 13.46 3.47
CA ALA A 961 -39.95 13.24 3.52
C ALA A 961 -40.28 11.75 3.36
N VAL A 962 -41.39 11.31 3.96
CA VAL A 962 -41.99 9.99 3.69
C VAL A 962 -43.33 10.20 3.00
N VAL A 963 -43.53 9.48 1.89
CA VAL A 963 -44.75 9.50 1.08
C VAL A 963 -45.49 8.18 1.31
N LEU A 964 -46.72 8.28 1.83
CA LEU A 964 -47.62 7.14 2.02
C LEU A 964 -48.53 6.95 0.80
N SER A 965 -49.29 5.85 0.77
CA SER A 965 -50.31 5.58 -0.23
C SER A 965 -51.56 6.47 -0.06
N ASN A 966 -52.45 6.49 -1.04
CA ASN A 966 -53.72 7.24 -0.95
C ASN A 966 -54.68 6.69 0.12
N ALA A 967 -54.47 5.46 0.60
CA ALA A 967 -55.29 4.83 1.63
C ALA A 967 -54.43 3.96 2.56
N PRO A 968 -53.56 4.56 3.41
CA PRO A 968 -52.59 3.80 4.19
C PRO A 968 -53.23 2.82 5.17
N THR A 969 -52.55 1.71 5.38
CA THR A 969 -52.95 0.63 6.30
C THR A 969 -52.14 0.68 7.61
N ALA A 970 -52.58 -0.04 8.65
CA ALA A 970 -51.85 -0.13 9.91
C ALA A 970 -50.40 -0.63 9.75
N ALA A 971 -50.16 -1.58 8.83
CA ALA A 971 -48.82 -2.07 8.52
C ALA A 971 -47.95 -1.05 7.77
N GLU A 972 -48.57 -0.10 7.06
CA GLU A 972 -47.89 1.02 6.39
C GLU A 972 -47.52 2.12 7.39
N TYR A 973 -48.41 2.40 8.37
CA TYR A 973 -48.09 3.25 9.52
C TYR A 973 -46.96 2.63 10.38
N GLU A 974 -46.98 1.32 10.63
CA GLU A 974 -45.87 0.61 11.28
C GLU A 974 -44.57 0.75 10.48
N SER A 975 -44.62 0.57 9.15
CA SER A 975 -43.45 0.73 8.27
C SER A 975 -42.87 2.16 8.32
N LEU A 976 -43.71 3.20 8.39
CA LEU A 976 -43.30 4.58 8.64
C LEU A 976 -42.57 4.71 9.98
N PHE A 977 -43.16 4.22 11.07
CA PHE A 977 -42.63 4.40 12.42
C PHE A 977 -41.37 3.56 12.68
N ASP A 978 -41.27 2.36 12.15
CA ASP A 978 -40.04 1.54 12.17
C ASP A 978 -38.91 2.26 11.42
N THR A 979 -39.21 2.88 10.27
CA THR A 979 -38.24 3.71 9.52
C THR A 979 -37.80 4.94 10.32
N MET A 980 -38.74 5.64 10.98
CA MET A 980 -38.43 6.79 11.83
C MET A 980 -37.61 6.41 13.07
N GLY A 981 -37.95 5.29 13.72
CA GLY A 981 -37.19 4.70 14.81
C GLY A 981 -35.77 4.32 14.40
N PHE A 982 -35.62 3.67 13.24
CA PHE A 982 -34.31 3.36 12.67
C PHE A 982 -33.49 4.62 12.40
N PHE A 983 -34.05 5.66 11.77
CA PHE A 983 -33.33 6.91 11.54
C PHE A 983 -32.90 7.60 12.86
N GLY A 984 -33.78 7.66 13.86
CA GLY A 984 -33.43 8.16 15.20
C GLY A 984 -32.35 7.32 15.90
N ALA A 985 -32.35 6.00 15.68
CA ALA A 985 -31.28 5.11 16.15
C ALA A 985 -29.93 5.41 15.47
N GLN A 986 -29.91 5.73 14.18
CA GLN A 986 -28.68 6.00 13.44
C GLN A 986 -28.12 7.43 13.64
N THR A 987 -28.97 8.45 13.81
CA THR A 987 -28.52 9.83 14.07
C THR A 987 -28.23 10.08 15.55
N GLY A 988 -29.00 9.47 16.45
CA GLY A 988 -29.05 9.84 17.87
C GLY A 988 -29.85 11.11 18.14
N ALA A 989 -30.73 11.52 17.21
CA ALA A 989 -31.58 12.71 17.33
C ALA A 989 -33.03 12.43 16.85
N PRO A 990 -34.05 13.08 17.43
CA PRO A 990 -35.44 12.89 17.03
C PRO A 990 -35.77 13.66 15.75
N ALA A 991 -36.68 13.12 14.93
CA ALA A 991 -37.07 13.60 13.60
C ALA A 991 -37.97 14.86 13.61
N THR A 992 -37.62 15.89 14.37
CA THR A 992 -38.49 17.05 14.67
C THR A 992 -38.93 17.88 13.46
N ASN A 993 -38.29 17.73 12.29
CA ASN A 993 -38.56 18.47 11.06
C ASN A 993 -38.83 17.57 9.83
N VAL A 994 -39.11 16.28 10.03
CA VAL A 994 -39.55 15.38 8.95
C VAL A 994 -40.88 15.84 8.33
N THR A 995 -41.04 15.64 7.02
CA THR A 995 -42.34 15.75 6.33
C THR A 995 -42.96 14.36 6.19
N VAL A 996 -44.22 14.20 6.55
CA VAL A 996 -45.05 13.07 6.13
C VAL A 996 -46.07 13.63 5.13
N THR A 997 -46.19 13.03 3.96
CA THR A 997 -47.08 13.48 2.88
C THR A 997 -47.72 12.30 2.16
N ASP A 998 -48.64 12.60 1.25
CA ASP A 998 -49.36 11.66 0.40
C ASP A 998 -49.03 11.94 -1.10
N PRO A 999 -49.54 11.13 -2.05
CA PRO A 999 -49.24 11.29 -3.47
C PRO A 999 -49.85 12.54 -4.11
N ALA A 1000 -50.89 13.15 -3.53
CA ALA A 1000 -51.50 14.37 -4.04
C ALA A 1000 -50.72 15.63 -3.61
N HIS A 1001 -50.07 15.57 -2.44
CA HIS A 1001 -49.27 16.66 -1.88
C HIS A 1001 -47.75 16.43 -1.99
N VAL A 1002 -47.31 15.50 -2.85
CA VAL A 1002 -45.89 15.12 -2.99
C VAL A 1002 -45.03 16.24 -3.63
N GLU A 1003 -45.61 17.11 -4.46
CA GLU A 1003 -44.89 18.25 -5.05
C GLU A 1003 -44.35 19.23 -3.99
N GLU A 1004 -44.99 19.34 -2.82
CA GLU A 1004 -44.49 20.18 -1.71
C GLU A 1004 -43.16 19.66 -1.14
N ALA A 1005 -42.87 18.37 -1.34
CA ALA A 1005 -41.63 17.72 -0.90
C ALA A 1005 -40.52 17.72 -1.97
N ARG A 1006 -40.72 18.34 -3.14
CA ARG A 1006 -39.79 18.37 -4.30
C ARG A 1006 -38.30 18.62 -4.01
N ASP A 1007 -37.98 19.38 -2.96
CA ASP A 1007 -36.60 19.75 -2.58
C ASP A 1007 -35.95 18.80 -1.56
N LYS A 1008 -36.64 17.73 -1.18
CA LYS A 1008 -36.27 16.73 -0.17
C LYS A 1008 -35.87 15.37 -0.79
N ASP A 1009 -35.16 14.58 -0.01
CA ASP A 1009 -34.94 13.14 -0.27
C ASP A 1009 -36.22 12.38 0.16
N LEU A 1010 -36.80 11.51 -0.69
CA LEU A 1010 -38.12 10.88 -0.46
C LEU A 1010 -38.06 9.38 -0.13
N VAL A 1011 -38.77 8.91 0.89
CA VAL A 1011 -39.03 7.48 1.12
C VAL A 1011 -40.46 7.16 0.68
N LEU A 1012 -40.63 6.24 -0.26
CA LEU A 1012 -41.92 5.91 -0.88
C LEU A 1012 -42.42 4.56 -0.35
N LEU A 1013 -43.51 4.61 0.43
CA LEU A 1013 -44.15 3.44 1.06
C LEU A 1013 -45.50 3.10 0.40
N GLY A 1014 -45.94 1.86 0.61
CA GLY A 1014 -47.24 1.33 0.17
C GLY A 1014 -47.11 0.13 -0.77
N THR A 1015 -48.21 -0.58 -1.02
CA THR A 1015 -48.20 -1.65 -2.04
C THR A 1015 -48.21 -1.05 -3.45
N PRO A 1016 -47.68 -1.77 -4.47
CA PRO A 1016 -47.76 -1.35 -5.87
C PRO A 1016 -49.17 -1.02 -6.39
N THR A 1017 -50.21 -1.54 -5.74
CA THR A 1017 -51.62 -1.31 -6.07
C THR A 1017 -52.25 -0.11 -5.36
N ALA A 1018 -51.69 0.36 -4.24
CA ALA A 1018 -52.24 1.47 -3.44
C ALA A 1018 -51.46 2.79 -3.62
N GLN A 1019 -50.21 2.70 -4.06
CA GLN A 1019 -49.28 3.80 -4.21
C GLN A 1019 -49.09 4.14 -5.71
N PRO A 1020 -49.79 5.17 -6.25
CA PRO A 1020 -49.78 5.46 -7.69
C PRO A 1020 -48.41 5.90 -8.22
N LEU A 1021 -47.53 6.46 -7.38
CA LEU A 1021 -46.23 6.98 -7.81
C LEU A 1021 -45.30 5.88 -8.35
N TYR A 1022 -45.52 4.60 -8.01
CA TYR A 1022 -44.77 3.49 -8.62
C TYR A 1022 -45.06 3.28 -10.11
N SER A 1023 -46.24 3.70 -10.62
CA SER A 1023 -46.54 3.66 -12.06
C SER A 1023 -46.18 4.98 -12.75
N GLU A 1024 -46.34 6.11 -12.07
CA GLU A 1024 -45.94 7.43 -12.58
C GLU A 1024 -44.41 7.53 -12.78
N TRP A 1025 -43.63 7.02 -11.83
CA TRP A 1025 -42.16 7.13 -11.80
C TRP A 1025 -41.44 5.90 -12.36
N GLU A 1026 -42.16 4.90 -12.91
CA GLU A 1026 -41.61 3.69 -13.54
C GLU A 1026 -40.44 3.98 -14.52
N PRO A 1027 -40.45 5.04 -15.36
CA PRO A 1027 -39.32 5.37 -16.24
C PRO A 1027 -38.02 5.73 -15.52
N SER A 1028 -38.10 6.19 -14.26
CA SER A 1028 -36.96 6.57 -13.41
C SER A 1028 -36.51 5.42 -12.49
N MET A 1029 -37.34 4.39 -12.30
CA MET A 1029 -37.04 3.26 -11.42
C MET A 1029 -36.11 2.23 -12.10
N PRO A 1030 -35.21 1.56 -11.35
CA PRO A 1030 -34.39 0.46 -11.86
C PRO A 1030 -35.23 -0.76 -12.33
N LEU A 1031 -36.31 -1.05 -11.61
CA LEU A 1031 -37.25 -2.15 -11.88
C LEU A 1031 -38.69 -1.60 -11.80
N GLY A 1032 -39.45 -1.78 -12.88
CA GLY A 1032 -40.87 -1.43 -12.90
C GLY A 1032 -41.65 -2.32 -11.94
N LEU A 1033 -42.37 -1.69 -11.01
CA LEU A 1033 -43.11 -2.37 -9.93
C LEU A 1033 -44.58 -2.65 -10.27
N THR A 1034 -44.98 -2.50 -11.54
CA THR A 1034 -46.33 -2.80 -12.04
C THR A 1034 -46.67 -4.31 -11.93
N GLU A 1035 -47.78 -4.78 -12.54
CA GLU A 1035 -48.21 -6.18 -12.41
C GLU A 1035 -47.12 -7.17 -12.88
N GLU A 1036 -46.41 -6.84 -13.95
CA GLU A 1036 -45.20 -7.54 -14.39
C GLU A 1036 -43.93 -6.80 -13.95
N LEU A 1037 -43.09 -7.44 -13.14
CA LEU A 1037 -41.78 -6.91 -12.75
C LEU A 1037 -40.81 -6.84 -13.96
N ARG A 1038 -40.47 -5.63 -14.43
CA ARG A 1038 -39.70 -5.41 -15.66
C ARG A 1038 -38.47 -4.52 -15.44
N ILE A 1039 -37.27 -5.04 -15.69
CA ILE A 1039 -36.01 -4.26 -15.53
C ILE A 1039 -35.94 -3.15 -16.58
N ASN A 1040 -35.74 -1.90 -16.12
CA ASN A 1040 -35.71 -0.74 -16.99
C ASN A 1040 -34.54 -0.80 -18.00
N SER A 1041 -34.82 -0.48 -19.27
CA SER A 1041 -33.87 -0.58 -20.39
C SER A 1041 -32.93 0.62 -20.55
N THR A 1042 -33.00 1.62 -19.67
CA THR A 1042 -32.17 2.82 -19.69
C THR A 1042 -30.66 2.50 -19.65
N PRO A 1043 -29.80 3.22 -20.41
CA PRO A 1043 -28.36 2.99 -20.39
C PRO A 1043 -27.71 3.38 -19.05
N GLU A 1044 -27.26 2.37 -18.32
CA GLU A 1044 -26.55 2.45 -17.03
C GLU A 1044 -25.12 3.08 -17.14
N ILE A 1045 -24.93 4.22 -17.82
CA ILE A 1045 -23.60 4.78 -18.13
C ILE A 1045 -22.74 4.99 -16.86
N SER A 1046 -23.38 5.45 -15.78
CA SER A 1046 -22.79 5.73 -14.48
C SER A 1046 -22.38 4.51 -13.65
N ARG A 1047 -22.75 3.28 -14.06
CA ARG A 1047 -22.27 2.06 -13.38
C ARG A 1047 -20.75 1.98 -13.29
N LEU A 1048 -20.05 2.60 -14.24
CA LEU A 1048 -18.59 2.72 -14.27
C LEU A 1048 -18.01 3.42 -13.03
N GLN A 1049 -18.79 4.26 -12.36
CA GLN A 1049 -18.38 5.00 -11.15
C GLN A 1049 -18.46 4.13 -9.88
N HIS A 1050 -19.23 3.04 -9.89
CA HIS A 1050 -19.37 2.18 -8.70
C HIS A 1050 -18.15 1.25 -8.53
N PRO A 1051 -17.39 1.30 -7.41
CA PRO A 1051 -16.10 0.60 -7.29
C PRO A 1051 -16.14 -0.92 -7.51
N ALA A 1052 -17.28 -1.57 -7.24
CA ALA A 1052 -17.44 -3.01 -7.45
C ALA A 1052 -17.87 -3.40 -8.89
N TRP A 1053 -18.16 -2.44 -9.78
CA TRP A 1053 -18.72 -2.68 -11.10
C TRP A 1053 -17.98 -3.75 -11.94
N PRO A 1054 -16.64 -3.72 -12.09
CA PRO A 1054 -15.92 -4.69 -12.92
C PRO A 1054 -16.13 -6.16 -12.49
N PHE A 1055 -16.50 -6.38 -11.23
CA PHE A 1055 -16.74 -7.71 -10.65
C PHE A 1055 -18.24 -8.09 -10.61
N ARG A 1056 -19.14 -7.14 -10.92
CA ARG A 1056 -20.61 -7.27 -10.77
C ARG A 1056 -21.40 -7.12 -12.07
N ILE A 1057 -20.72 -7.10 -13.23
CA ILE A 1057 -21.29 -6.97 -14.58
C ILE A 1057 -22.52 -7.89 -14.83
N ARG A 1058 -22.53 -9.10 -14.24
CA ARG A 1058 -23.64 -10.07 -14.38
C ARG A 1058 -24.82 -9.86 -13.44
N ASP A 1059 -24.82 -8.87 -12.55
CA ASP A 1059 -25.90 -8.74 -11.55
C ASP A 1059 -27.25 -8.40 -12.21
N ARG A 1060 -27.26 -7.70 -13.35
CA ARG A 1060 -28.45 -7.51 -14.21
C ARG A 1060 -28.99 -8.83 -14.80
N GLU A 1061 -28.10 -9.73 -15.24
CA GLU A 1061 -28.47 -11.06 -15.73
C GLU A 1061 -29.08 -11.92 -14.60
N LYS A 1062 -28.50 -11.84 -13.38
CA LYS A 1062 -29.01 -12.55 -12.20
C LYS A 1062 -30.39 -12.04 -11.77
N LEU A 1063 -30.62 -10.72 -11.82
CA LEU A 1063 -31.94 -10.14 -11.54
C LEU A 1063 -32.96 -10.63 -12.58
N ALA A 1064 -32.63 -10.57 -13.88
CA ALA A 1064 -33.51 -11.07 -14.94
C ALA A 1064 -33.84 -12.56 -14.77
N ALA A 1065 -32.84 -13.38 -14.43
CA ALA A 1065 -33.04 -14.80 -14.13
C ALA A 1065 -33.90 -15.02 -12.88
N LEU A 1066 -33.79 -14.19 -11.83
CA LEU A 1066 -34.62 -14.27 -10.63
C LEU A 1066 -36.08 -13.94 -10.94
N LEU A 1067 -36.33 -12.84 -11.67
CA LEU A 1067 -37.68 -12.45 -12.11
C LEU A 1067 -38.32 -13.56 -12.96
N ALA A 1068 -37.54 -14.15 -13.89
CA ALA A 1068 -37.99 -15.25 -14.74
C ALA A 1068 -38.33 -16.56 -14.00
N THR A 1069 -37.99 -16.72 -12.71
CA THR A 1069 -38.46 -17.88 -11.92
C THR A 1069 -39.90 -17.77 -11.46
N GLY A 1070 -40.52 -16.57 -11.51
CA GLY A 1070 -41.86 -16.33 -10.95
C GLY A 1070 -41.97 -16.56 -9.44
N SER A 1071 -40.84 -16.68 -8.72
CA SER A 1071 -40.83 -16.93 -7.28
C SER A 1071 -41.40 -15.73 -6.52
N PRO A 1072 -42.25 -15.94 -5.50
CA PRO A 1072 -42.80 -14.85 -4.69
C PRO A 1072 -41.68 -14.04 -3.99
N MET A 1073 -42.01 -12.79 -3.68
CA MET A 1073 -41.12 -11.80 -3.08
C MET A 1073 -41.88 -11.10 -1.96
N ASP A 1074 -41.26 -10.94 -0.80
CA ASP A 1074 -41.92 -10.36 0.37
C ASP A 1074 -41.99 -8.83 0.25
N VAL A 1075 -40.83 -8.22 -0.03
CA VAL A 1075 -40.64 -6.78 -0.31
C VAL A 1075 -39.58 -6.61 -1.39
N VAL A 1076 -39.77 -5.58 -2.23
CA VAL A 1076 -38.75 -5.04 -3.13
C VAL A 1076 -38.34 -3.67 -2.62
N VAL A 1077 -37.04 -3.40 -2.57
CA VAL A 1077 -36.46 -2.13 -2.11
C VAL A 1077 -35.54 -1.59 -3.21
N GLU A 1078 -35.76 -0.35 -3.63
CA GLU A 1078 -35.03 0.28 -4.74
C GLU A 1078 -34.60 1.70 -4.39
N ASP A 1079 -33.44 2.14 -4.87
CA ASP A 1079 -32.90 3.48 -4.65
C ASP A 1079 -32.55 4.13 -5.99
N PHE A 1080 -33.18 5.27 -6.28
CA PHE A 1080 -33.10 5.97 -7.57
C PHE A 1080 -33.08 7.48 -7.40
N VAL A 1081 -32.77 8.21 -8.48
CA VAL A 1081 -32.71 9.69 -8.43
C VAL A 1081 -34.12 10.27 -8.56
N SER A 1082 -34.41 11.30 -7.77
CA SER A 1082 -35.72 11.94 -7.71
C SER A 1082 -36.17 12.51 -9.06
N PRO A 1083 -37.38 12.17 -9.55
CA PRO A 1083 -37.95 12.78 -10.76
C PRO A 1083 -38.04 14.31 -10.68
N PHE A 1084 -38.17 14.87 -9.47
CA PHE A 1084 -38.19 16.33 -9.26
C PHE A 1084 -36.80 16.98 -9.35
N ARG A 1085 -35.73 16.26 -8.97
CA ARG A 1085 -34.41 16.85 -8.73
C ARG A 1085 -33.24 15.87 -8.97
N PRO A 1086 -32.25 16.24 -9.81
CA PRO A 1086 -31.09 15.39 -10.10
C PRO A 1086 -30.07 15.31 -8.95
N ASP A 1087 -30.30 16.00 -7.82
CA ASP A 1087 -29.47 16.02 -6.61
C ASP A 1087 -30.20 15.47 -5.36
N ARG A 1088 -31.25 14.66 -5.54
CA ARG A 1088 -32.00 13.97 -4.46
C ARG A 1088 -32.21 12.49 -4.75
N SER A 1089 -32.28 11.68 -3.70
CA SER A 1089 -32.59 10.25 -3.79
C SER A 1089 -34.06 9.96 -3.45
N VAL A 1090 -34.57 8.86 -4.00
CA VAL A 1090 -35.86 8.26 -3.68
C VAL A 1090 -35.65 6.79 -3.36
N VAL A 1091 -36.02 6.37 -2.15
CA VAL A 1091 -36.02 4.96 -1.76
C VAL A 1091 -37.45 4.43 -1.75
N ALA A 1092 -37.75 3.50 -2.66
CA ALA A 1092 -39.00 2.75 -2.70
C ALA A 1092 -38.91 1.52 -1.78
N ILE A 1093 -39.95 1.29 -0.97
CA ILE A 1093 -40.11 0.07 -0.15
C ILE A 1093 -41.50 -0.52 -0.42
N ALA A 1094 -41.56 -1.48 -1.34
CA ALA A 1094 -42.79 -2.02 -1.90
C ALA A 1094 -43.06 -3.47 -1.46
N PRO A 1095 -43.90 -3.72 -0.43
CA PRO A 1095 -44.34 -5.06 -0.07
C PRO A 1095 -45.22 -5.67 -1.19
N ARG A 1096 -45.00 -6.94 -1.53
CA ARG A 1096 -45.74 -7.68 -2.58
C ARG A 1096 -46.47 -8.93 -2.08
N GLY A 1097 -46.51 -9.18 -0.77
CA GLY A 1097 -47.25 -10.31 -0.18
C GLY A 1097 -47.41 -10.21 1.35
N VAL A 1098 -48.05 -11.23 1.94
CA VAL A 1098 -48.36 -11.28 3.39
C VAL A 1098 -47.11 -11.22 4.28
N GLY A 1099 -45.96 -11.72 3.80
CA GLY A 1099 -44.66 -11.61 4.47
C GLY A 1099 -44.05 -10.20 4.45
N GLY A 1100 -44.59 -9.27 3.67
CA GLY A 1100 -44.03 -7.93 3.44
C GLY A 1100 -43.70 -7.15 4.71
N PRO A 1101 -44.63 -6.95 5.66
CA PRO A 1101 -44.35 -6.20 6.89
C PRO A 1101 -43.29 -6.85 7.80
N ALA A 1102 -43.09 -8.18 7.71
CA ALA A 1102 -42.01 -8.85 8.43
C ALA A 1102 -40.66 -8.64 7.72
N ALA A 1103 -40.65 -8.66 6.38
CA ALA A 1103 -39.45 -8.39 5.59
C ALA A 1103 -39.04 -6.91 5.63
N ILE A 1104 -39.98 -5.97 5.72
CA ILE A 1104 -39.72 -4.54 5.97
C ILE A 1104 -39.07 -4.35 7.34
N ALA A 1105 -39.60 -4.95 8.42
CA ALA A 1105 -38.93 -4.88 9.72
C ALA A 1105 -37.51 -5.49 9.69
N SER A 1106 -37.30 -6.56 8.91
CA SER A 1106 -35.96 -7.14 8.71
C SER A 1106 -35.00 -6.24 7.92
N LEU A 1107 -35.47 -5.19 7.23
CA LEU A 1107 -34.61 -4.17 6.63
C LEU A 1107 -33.80 -3.42 7.69
N PHE A 1108 -34.35 -3.26 8.90
CA PHE A 1108 -33.80 -2.44 9.98
C PHE A 1108 -33.12 -3.25 11.11
N THR A 1109 -33.09 -4.59 11.00
CA THR A 1109 -32.36 -5.47 11.93
C THR A 1109 -30.87 -5.66 11.51
N PRO A 1110 -30.00 -6.27 12.35
CA PRO A 1110 -28.60 -6.50 12.03
C PRO A 1110 -28.35 -7.35 10.77
N ALA A 1111 -27.24 -7.08 10.08
CA ALA A 1111 -26.91 -7.67 8.77
C ALA A 1111 -26.73 -9.20 8.76
N LEU A 1112 -26.40 -9.82 9.90
CA LEU A 1112 -26.15 -11.26 10.02
C LEU A 1112 -27.39 -12.11 9.70
N ASP A 1113 -28.58 -11.63 10.03
CA ASP A 1113 -29.83 -12.39 9.92
C ASP A 1113 -30.52 -12.14 8.56
N LYS A 1114 -30.47 -10.89 8.07
CA LYS A 1114 -31.16 -10.41 6.86
C LYS A 1114 -30.40 -10.61 5.53
N GLY A 1115 -29.06 -10.70 5.57
CA GLY A 1115 -28.21 -10.76 4.37
C GLY A 1115 -27.76 -9.40 3.82
N PRO A 1116 -26.87 -9.36 2.81
CA PRO A 1116 -26.19 -8.14 2.38
C PRO A 1116 -27.05 -7.27 1.45
N ILE A 1117 -27.25 -6.01 1.82
CA ILE A 1117 -28.00 -4.99 1.06
C ILE A 1117 -27.01 -4.03 0.39
N TYR A 1118 -27.10 -3.87 -0.93
CA TYR A 1118 -26.20 -3.00 -1.72
C TYR A 1118 -26.79 -2.69 -3.11
N GLY A 1119 -26.17 -1.74 -3.82
CA GLY A 1119 -26.54 -1.40 -5.20
C GLY A 1119 -27.80 -0.52 -5.28
N GLY A 1120 -28.61 -0.72 -6.32
CA GLY A 1120 -29.84 0.04 -6.57
C GLY A 1120 -31.13 -0.78 -6.44
N VAL A 1121 -31.05 -2.12 -6.37
CA VAL A 1121 -32.21 -3.01 -6.16
C VAL A 1121 -31.87 -4.11 -5.15
N ALA A 1122 -32.72 -4.31 -4.14
CA ALA A 1122 -32.68 -5.41 -3.20
C ALA A 1122 -34.06 -6.07 -3.06
N VAL A 1123 -34.12 -7.40 -3.13
CA VAL A 1123 -35.35 -8.20 -3.10
C VAL A 1123 -35.30 -9.16 -1.92
N ALA A 1124 -36.33 -9.16 -1.07
CA ALA A 1124 -36.46 -10.12 0.02
C ALA A 1124 -37.25 -11.37 -0.40
N GLN A 1125 -36.76 -12.55 -0.02
CA GLN A 1125 -37.47 -13.83 -0.17
C GLN A 1125 -37.28 -14.68 1.09
N ASN A 1126 -38.38 -15.06 1.74
CA ASN A 1126 -38.39 -15.71 3.05
C ASN A 1126 -37.62 -14.89 4.11
N GLY A 1127 -37.82 -13.56 4.10
CA GLY A 1127 -37.17 -12.62 5.03
C GLY A 1127 -35.66 -12.41 4.83
N ARG A 1128 -35.07 -12.87 3.72
CA ARG A 1128 -33.65 -12.65 3.38
C ARG A 1128 -33.48 -11.88 2.09
N PHE A 1129 -32.63 -10.85 2.11
CA PHE A 1129 -32.37 -9.97 0.97
C PHE A 1129 -31.36 -10.55 -0.02
N ARG A 1130 -31.61 -10.29 -1.30
CA ARG A 1130 -30.73 -10.52 -2.45
C ARG A 1130 -30.59 -9.23 -3.23
N SER A 1131 -29.36 -8.79 -3.45
CA SER A 1131 -29.07 -7.42 -3.89
C SER A 1131 -28.31 -7.38 -5.21
N PHE A 1132 -28.60 -6.37 -6.02
CA PHE A 1132 -28.18 -6.30 -7.42
C PHE A 1132 -27.66 -4.91 -7.79
N LEU A 1133 -26.53 -4.88 -8.50
CA LEU A 1133 -25.96 -3.66 -9.05
C LEU A 1133 -26.65 -3.31 -10.39
N VAL A 1134 -27.88 -2.82 -10.28
CA VAL A 1134 -28.78 -2.44 -11.40
C VAL A 1134 -29.37 -1.05 -11.09
N GLY A 1135 -29.61 -0.24 -12.13
CA GLY A 1135 -30.10 1.13 -12.02
C GLY A 1135 -29.05 2.18 -12.38
N THR A 1136 -29.49 3.43 -12.51
CA THR A 1136 -28.61 4.57 -12.80
C THR A 1136 -28.17 5.26 -11.52
N PHE A 1137 -26.90 5.08 -11.15
CA PHE A 1137 -26.21 6.02 -10.27
C PHE A 1137 -26.22 7.42 -10.90
N ALA A 1138 -26.36 8.48 -10.10
CA ALA A 1138 -26.21 9.84 -10.56
C ALA A 1138 -26.00 10.77 -9.36
N TYR A 1139 -25.33 11.90 -9.63
CA TYR A 1139 -24.80 12.87 -8.67
C TYR A 1139 -23.81 12.32 -7.62
N HIS A 1140 -22.88 13.21 -7.23
CA HIS A 1140 -22.14 13.06 -5.99
C HIS A 1140 -22.83 13.91 -4.93
N SER A 1141 -23.08 13.33 -3.76
CA SER A 1141 -23.37 14.13 -2.57
C SER A 1141 -22.08 14.77 -2.04
N GLY A 1142 -22.20 15.93 -1.38
CA GLY A 1142 -21.09 16.62 -0.71
C GLY A 1142 -20.34 17.65 -1.56
N HIS A 1143 -19.48 18.43 -0.90
CA HIS A 1143 -18.71 19.54 -1.50
C HIS A 1143 -17.22 19.19 -1.56
N VAL A 1144 -16.69 19.00 -2.78
CA VAL A 1144 -15.28 18.69 -3.07
C VAL A 1144 -14.60 19.81 -3.85
N ASP A 1145 -13.34 20.10 -3.51
CA ASP A 1145 -12.55 21.11 -4.23
C ASP A 1145 -12.13 20.64 -5.65
N ALA A 1146 -11.69 21.54 -6.53
CA ALA A 1146 -11.37 21.22 -7.92
C ALA A 1146 -10.22 20.19 -8.09
N PHE A 1147 -9.28 20.12 -7.14
CA PHE A 1147 -8.22 19.11 -7.13
C PHE A 1147 -8.75 17.75 -6.66
N GLN A 1148 -9.60 17.74 -5.63
CA GLN A 1148 -10.34 16.55 -5.19
C GLN A 1148 -11.24 16.00 -6.29
N GLN A 1149 -12.02 16.85 -6.99
CA GLN A 1149 -12.83 16.48 -8.15
C GLN A 1149 -11.98 15.86 -9.27
N THR A 1150 -10.88 16.50 -9.66
CA THR A 1150 -9.95 15.97 -10.66
C THR A 1150 -9.40 14.60 -10.26
N ARG A 1151 -9.08 14.42 -8.98
CA ARG A 1151 -8.60 13.16 -8.41
C ARG A 1151 -9.67 12.07 -8.40
N ILE A 1152 -10.89 12.37 -7.93
CA ILE A 1152 -12.04 11.45 -7.92
C ILE A 1152 -12.33 10.97 -9.34
N PHE A 1153 -12.43 11.91 -10.29
CA PHE A 1153 -12.60 11.61 -11.71
C PHE A 1153 -11.52 10.66 -12.24
N LEU A 1154 -10.23 10.90 -11.92
CA LEU A 1154 -9.12 10.02 -12.33
C LEU A 1154 -9.13 8.65 -11.63
N PHE A 1155 -9.68 8.53 -10.42
CA PHE A 1155 -9.84 7.24 -9.73
C PHE A 1155 -10.99 6.41 -10.31
N GLU A 1156 -12.13 7.03 -10.63
CA GLU A 1156 -13.25 6.37 -11.31
C GLU A 1156 -12.89 5.98 -12.75
N HIS A 1157 -12.24 6.90 -13.47
CA HIS A 1157 -11.88 6.75 -14.88
C HIS A 1157 -10.43 6.28 -15.07
N TYR A 1158 -9.91 5.48 -14.13
CA TYR A 1158 -8.49 5.04 -14.11
C TYR A 1158 -8.05 4.34 -15.41
N PHE A 1159 -8.99 3.70 -16.12
CA PHE A 1159 -8.78 3.05 -17.42
C PHE A 1159 -8.48 4.03 -18.57
N ILE A 1160 -8.77 5.32 -18.42
CA ILE A 1160 -8.43 6.37 -19.40
C ILE A 1160 -6.96 6.81 -19.25
N ILE A 1161 -6.38 6.70 -18.05
CA ILE A 1161 -5.01 7.17 -17.76
C ILE A 1161 -3.96 6.59 -18.72
N PRO A 1162 -3.93 5.26 -19.02
CA PRO A 1162 -3.00 4.70 -20.00
C PRO A 1162 -3.16 5.30 -21.41
N ALA A 1163 -4.40 5.55 -21.86
CA ALA A 1163 -4.65 6.13 -23.18
C ALA A 1163 -4.17 7.59 -23.26
N LEU A 1164 -4.44 8.38 -22.22
CA LEU A 1164 -3.98 9.78 -22.12
C LEU A 1164 -2.45 9.86 -22.03
N VAL A 1165 -1.79 8.97 -21.27
CA VAL A 1165 -0.33 8.88 -21.20
C VAL A 1165 0.28 8.48 -22.55
N VAL A 1166 -0.33 7.54 -23.28
CA VAL A 1166 0.12 7.15 -24.63
C VAL A 1166 -0.04 8.29 -25.64
N LEU A 1167 -1.18 8.99 -25.62
CA LEU A 1167 -1.43 10.16 -26.50
C LEU A 1167 -0.42 11.29 -26.21
N LEU A 1168 -0.19 11.61 -24.93
CA LEU A 1168 0.80 12.59 -24.52
C LEU A 1168 2.23 12.18 -24.92
N ALA A 1169 2.57 10.90 -24.81
CA ALA A 1169 3.87 10.37 -25.25
C ALA A 1169 4.06 10.52 -26.78
N PHE A 1170 3.03 10.25 -27.59
CA PHE A 1170 3.08 10.50 -29.04
C PHE A 1170 3.22 11.99 -29.37
N PHE A 1171 2.49 12.87 -28.68
CA PHE A 1171 2.61 14.32 -28.87
C PHE A 1171 4.02 14.83 -28.52
N ILE A 1172 4.57 14.41 -27.38
CA ILE A 1172 5.95 14.74 -26.96
C ILE A 1172 6.96 14.19 -27.97
N ALA A 1173 6.78 12.96 -28.47
CA ALA A 1173 7.68 12.38 -29.48
C ALA A 1173 7.67 13.18 -30.80
N ALA A 1174 6.49 13.57 -31.31
CA ALA A 1174 6.36 14.39 -32.51
C ALA A 1174 6.95 15.80 -32.33
N TRP A 1175 6.74 16.41 -31.15
CA TRP A 1175 7.33 17.70 -30.79
C TRP A 1175 8.86 17.63 -30.68
N LEU A 1176 9.42 16.59 -30.05
CA LEU A 1176 10.86 16.36 -29.96
C LEU A 1176 11.50 16.11 -31.33
N TYR A 1177 10.85 15.30 -32.19
CA TYR A 1177 11.31 15.03 -33.55
C TYR A 1177 11.40 16.32 -34.37
N THR A 1178 10.28 17.05 -34.50
CA THR A 1178 10.24 18.30 -35.27
C THR A 1178 11.14 19.40 -34.68
N SER A 1179 11.33 19.43 -33.36
CA SER A 1179 12.26 20.37 -32.71
C SER A 1179 13.72 20.02 -32.96
N THR A 1180 14.10 18.74 -32.95
CA THR A 1180 15.48 18.32 -33.23
C THR A 1180 15.85 18.46 -34.71
N GLU A 1181 14.91 18.24 -35.64
CA GLU A 1181 15.11 18.57 -37.07
C GLU A 1181 15.35 20.08 -37.28
N ARG A 1182 14.57 20.95 -36.63
CA ARG A 1182 14.78 22.42 -36.69
C ARG A 1182 16.14 22.84 -36.16
N VAL A 1183 16.64 22.18 -35.11
CA VAL A 1183 18.00 22.41 -34.60
C VAL A 1183 19.05 21.91 -35.60
N ALA A 1184 18.87 20.73 -36.18
CA ALA A 1184 19.77 20.18 -37.20
C ALA A 1184 19.86 21.08 -38.45
N ALA A 1185 18.73 21.58 -38.96
CA ALA A 1185 18.68 22.51 -40.08
C ALA A 1185 19.43 23.82 -39.79
N ARG A 1186 19.21 24.43 -38.61
CA ARG A 1186 19.97 25.61 -38.15
C ARG A 1186 21.47 25.32 -38.02
N ARG A 1187 21.83 24.13 -37.52
CA ARG A 1187 23.22 23.71 -37.35
C ARG A 1187 23.94 23.53 -38.69
N LEU A 1188 23.27 22.95 -39.68
CA LEU A 1188 23.78 22.79 -41.04
C LEU A 1188 23.89 24.13 -41.79
N ALA A 1189 22.96 25.06 -41.57
CA ALA A 1189 23.05 26.42 -42.13
C ALA A 1189 24.28 27.17 -41.59
N LEU A 1190 24.55 27.10 -40.29
CA LEU A 1190 25.75 27.64 -39.64
C LEU A 1190 27.08 26.98 -40.08
N GLY A 1191 27.02 25.90 -40.86
CA GLY A 1191 28.19 25.25 -41.47
C GLY A 1191 28.37 25.54 -42.97
N ARG A 1192 27.50 26.35 -43.57
CA ARG A 1192 27.58 26.80 -44.99
C ARG A 1192 28.04 28.26 -45.12
N ASN A 1193 28.07 29.00 -44.01
CA ASN A 1193 28.54 30.39 -43.88
C ASN A 1193 29.84 30.42 -43.07
#